data_AF-A0A1C4X9B2-F1
#
_entry.id   AF-A0A1C4X9B2-F1
#
_cell.length_a   1.000
_cell.length_b   1.000
_cell.length_c   1.000
_cell.angle_alpha   90.00
_cell.angle_beta   90.00
_cell.angle_gamma   90.00
#
_symmetry.space_group_name_H-M   'P 1'
#
loop_
_entity.id
_entity.type
_entity.pdbx_description
1 polymer ?
#
loop_
_entity_poly.entity_id
_entity_poly.type
_entity_poly.pdbx_seq_one_letter_code
_entity_poly.pdbx_strand_id
1 'polypeptide(L)'
;MSPLVSRTSRVPAAWLAAVAAAVLGAVALVVPTRAALADPLESCTPTQGAIVAVDFGAWGGPLLRGCDATPTTGLDLLHEAGFTTTGTAHDGPGFICRIGSPDFASGAEHPTPADEACQLTPPASAYWSYWIAPAGQDHWTYSPLGAMAQRPGPGEVEAWVFGGTDIGGTTGAPTFTPASVRASGPPPSATPTPTPTATDGPTEPARPTEAQVKAVATYLVGQLTDGDHVDNGGADHYRSIAVATALAATGGQDQALTKMVDYLRAHVDAAIFPNGDTAAPHTANVANLALLATITGGDPRAFGGRNLVATLTDRVCAVTDVDAGCAAAGDFAGSTGPMTHATALLALKRAGVTPPAPTVARLTEQQCASGAFGGLWLAPAEFCDPDIAATTLAVLALHALGGQDEALGSAKAFLAGAQETDGGYQPYTGAGLTDTYSTGHAAQALAVLGVTDRAAAATGFLVGRIATGGGLSPDPSNPDADLAATGAAALALAGTNLAALTHRLGGPPPAGFRPDLAKGVSYLVAPANLIDGRYYESFPGYPDFGLTIDGAYALAATGGDDAKLRAIVEFLRGGGAVGDNGFTVDMWLGVGTDYAVGGAIGKVALLAQATGYDPRSFGGHDLIAALGDVTCAKVDAQTGCAGAGNYRYATSVFGQSLGIIAQLRAGQGEAAAKPVEFLRGLQRADGSFPSLIPAADTDRDVDSTAMAAMALAALADDPAAVTAVDKALAWIASTQKEHGGFPGAAGDSTNSTALAIQGLTLRGSSYAAQVDKALAFLASQQNDDGGFTVAAGGQAGSDVRASTQVVSGATGISFAALTRDVHDAPGPDPSGSPTPTPTPSASQPSSSTATPGATPSTTGPRGHSWGSLPRTGVSIMTIALLALVLVIGGVLLLVAARRRAVSDAGGGS
;
A
#
# COMPACT_ATOMS: atom_id res chain seq x y z
N MET A 1 -47.13 77.83 -28.98
CA MET A 1 -47.86 78.80 -28.13
C MET A 1 -47.97 78.21 -26.73
N SER A 2 -47.25 78.80 -25.78
CA SER A 2 -47.59 78.91 -24.35
C SER A 2 -47.67 77.60 -23.52
N PRO A 3 -47.71 77.68 -22.17
CA PRO A 3 -46.58 77.39 -21.29
C PRO A 3 -47.05 76.43 -20.15
N LEU A 4 -46.39 76.46 -18.98
CA LEU A 4 -46.85 76.01 -17.64
C LEU A 4 -46.02 74.84 -17.06
N VAL A 5 -45.11 75.15 -16.13
CA VAL A 5 -45.29 75.16 -14.66
C VAL A 5 -45.30 73.74 -14.09
N SER A 6 -44.22 73.43 -13.36
CA SER A 6 -44.23 72.34 -12.37
C SER A 6 -43.87 72.92 -11.00
N ARG A 7 -44.77 72.66 -10.05
CA ARG A 7 -44.78 73.15 -8.68
C ARG A 7 -43.68 72.50 -7.85
N THR A 8 -43.02 73.33 -7.05
CA THR A 8 -42.25 72.95 -5.86
C THR A 8 -43.13 72.24 -4.82
N SER A 9 -42.70 71.07 -4.36
CA SER A 9 -43.16 70.45 -3.12
C SER A 9 -42.00 70.48 -2.12
N ARG A 10 -42.15 71.33 -1.10
CA ARG A 10 -41.20 71.49 0.01
C ARG A 10 -41.23 70.24 0.90
N VAL A 11 -40.06 69.67 1.19
CA VAL A 11 -39.89 68.73 2.31
C VAL A 11 -39.72 69.56 3.60
N PRO A 12 -40.31 69.18 4.74
CA PRO A 12 -40.34 70.02 5.94
C PRO A 12 -38.97 70.09 6.61
N ALA A 13 -38.60 71.28 7.11
CA ALA A 13 -37.34 71.58 7.80
C ALA A 13 -37.05 70.73 9.06
N ALA A 14 -38.02 69.93 9.53
CA ALA A 14 -37.83 68.98 10.63
C ALA A 14 -36.98 67.76 10.25
N TRP A 15 -36.93 67.38 8.96
CA TRP A 15 -36.12 66.24 8.50
C TRP A 15 -34.62 66.56 8.38
N LEU A 16 -34.28 67.81 8.08
CA LEU A 16 -32.87 68.24 7.98
C LEU A 16 -32.22 68.45 9.35
N ALA A 17 -32.99 68.81 10.38
CA ALA A 17 -32.47 68.97 11.74
C ALA A 17 -32.19 67.63 12.45
N ALA A 18 -32.98 66.58 12.18
CA ALA A 18 -32.76 65.24 12.74
C ALA A 18 -31.52 64.55 12.11
N VAL A 19 -31.26 64.80 10.83
CA VAL A 19 -30.05 64.30 10.15
C VAL A 19 -28.80 65.07 10.60
N ALA A 20 -28.88 66.39 10.82
CA ALA A 20 -27.74 67.18 11.28
C ALA A 20 -27.33 66.88 12.74
N ALA A 21 -28.27 66.59 13.64
CA ALA A 21 -27.97 66.21 15.03
C ALA A 21 -27.36 64.79 15.14
N ALA A 22 -27.74 63.87 14.25
CA ALA A 22 -27.12 62.54 14.16
C ALA A 22 -25.70 62.58 13.59
N VAL A 23 -25.41 63.53 12.70
CA VAL A 23 -24.06 63.72 12.12
C VAL A 23 -23.10 64.42 13.10
N LEU A 24 -23.57 65.38 13.92
CA LEU A 24 -22.72 66.07 14.90
C LEU A 24 -22.46 65.26 16.18
N GLY A 25 -23.38 64.36 16.58
CA GLY A 25 -23.14 63.41 17.67
C GLY A 25 -22.11 62.32 17.32
N ALA A 26 -21.92 62.03 16.03
CA ALA A 26 -20.91 61.09 15.56
C ALA A 26 -19.50 61.71 15.40
N VAL A 27 -19.37 63.05 15.42
CA VAL A 27 -18.08 63.75 15.22
C VAL A 27 -17.39 64.15 16.54
N ALA A 28 -18.08 64.10 17.68
CA ALA A 28 -17.46 64.40 18.99
C ALA A 28 -16.88 63.18 19.73
N LEU A 29 -16.89 62.00 19.10
CA LEU A 29 -16.13 60.81 19.50
C LEU A 29 -15.04 60.50 18.47
N VAL A 30 -14.41 61.53 17.91
CA VAL A 30 -13.03 61.40 17.45
C VAL A 30 -12.16 61.39 18.71
N VAL A 31 -12.18 60.26 19.42
CA VAL A 31 -10.93 59.78 20.02
C VAL A 31 -9.98 59.65 18.82
N PRO A 32 -8.76 60.17 18.87
CA PRO A 32 -7.81 59.88 17.80
C PRO A 32 -7.82 58.36 17.66
N THR A 33 -8.19 57.86 16.49
CA THR A 33 -7.95 56.45 16.17
C THR A 33 -6.47 56.28 16.39
N ARG A 34 -6.09 55.69 17.54
CA ARG A 34 -4.78 55.09 17.66
C ARG A 34 -4.68 54.20 16.43
N ALA A 35 -3.56 54.32 15.70
CA ALA A 35 -3.17 53.28 14.75
C ALA A 35 -3.51 51.93 15.39
N ALA A 36 -4.15 51.03 14.64
CA ALA A 36 -4.37 49.67 15.11
C ALA A 36 -3.03 49.19 15.68
N LEU A 37 -2.96 49.08 17.01
CA LEU A 37 -1.75 48.63 17.66
C LEU A 37 -1.79 47.12 17.47
N ALA A 38 -0.72 46.57 16.90
CA ALA A 38 -0.58 45.14 16.75
C ALA A 38 -0.94 44.41 18.04
N ASP A 39 -1.58 43.25 17.90
CA ASP A 39 -1.87 42.43 19.07
C ASP A 39 -0.55 42.14 19.80
N PRO A 40 -0.56 42.14 21.14
CA PRO A 40 0.63 41.77 21.90
C PRO A 40 1.11 40.39 21.43
N LEU A 41 2.42 40.21 21.21
CA LEU A 41 2.99 38.97 20.66
C LEU A 41 2.58 37.73 21.48
N GLU A 42 2.35 37.88 22.79
CA GLU A 42 1.85 36.83 23.67
C GLU A 42 0.42 36.36 23.38
N SER A 43 -0.36 37.13 22.62
CA SER A 43 -1.71 36.79 22.17
C SER A 43 -1.68 35.74 21.06
N CYS A 44 -0.58 35.67 20.31
CA CYS A 44 -0.32 34.63 19.34
C CYS A 44 0.38 33.46 20.02
N THR A 45 -0.36 32.37 20.17
CA THR A 45 0.10 31.13 20.80
C THR A 45 0.14 30.01 19.76
N PRO A 46 0.73 28.85 20.06
CA PRO A 46 0.71 27.70 19.14
C PRO A 46 -0.70 27.24 18.73
N THR A 47 -1.75 27.70 19.40
CA THR A 47 -3.15 27.32 19.14
C THR A 47 -4.07 28.52 18.86
N GLN A 48 -3.53 29.74 18.74
CA GLN A 48 -4.32 30.95 18.51
C GLN A 48 -3.49 32.02 17.80
N GLY A 49 -4.04 32.65 16.77
CA GLY A 49 -3.36 33.71 16.01
C GLY A 49 -2.16 33.23 15.19
N ALA A 50 -1.52 34.14 14.47
CA ALA A 50 -0.30 33.88 13.72
C ALA A 50 0.70 35.03 13.90
N ILE A 51 1.99 34.73 13.74
CA ILE A 51 3.07 35.74 13.85
C ILE A 51 3.67 35.97 12.48
N VAL A 52 3.82 37.22 12.06
CA VAL A 52 4.56 37.59 10.86
C VAL A 52 5.88 38.26 11.25
N ALA A 53 6.94 37.95 10.51
CA ALA A 53 8.25 38.55 10.63
C ALA A 53 8.64 39.29 9.34
N VAL A 54 9.18 40.49 9.44
CA VAL A 54 9.66 41.27 8.28
C VAL A 54 11.12 41.65 8.50
N ASP A 55 11.98 41.23 7.57
CA ASP A 55 13.42 41.47 7.62
C ASP A 55 13.81 42.74 6.85
N PHE A 56 14.18 43.79 7.58
CA PHE A 56 14.71 45.03 7.00
C PHE A 56 16.24 45.03 6.84
N GLY A 57 16.89 43.88 6.97
CA GLY A 57 18.35 43.73 6.93
C GLY A 57 19.01 44.27 5.66
N ALA A 58 18.31 44.26 4.51
CA ALA A 58 18.78 44.84 3.25
C ALA A 58 19.07 46.35 3.34
N TRP A 59 18.49 47.05 4.32
CA TRP A 59 18.74 48.48 4.61
C TRP A 59 19.45 48.70 5.96
N GLY A 60 20.08 47.66 6.51
CA GLY A 60 20.71 47.69 7.84
C GLY A 60 19.72 47.76 9.00
N GLY A 61 18.44 47.43 8.75
CA GLY A 61 17.37 47.41 9.73
C GLY A 61 17.24 46.08 10.50
N PRO A 62 16.36 46.05 11.52
CA PRO A 62 16.12 44.85 12.33
C PRO A 62 15.13 43.87 11.67
N LEU A 63 15.13 42.63 12.15
CA LEU A 63 14.00 41.70 11.98
C LEU A 63 12.89 42.08 12.96
N LEU A 64 11.76 42.54 12.44
CA LEU A 64 10.58 42.92 13.25
C LEU A 64 9.54 41.81 13.20
N ARG A 65 8.80 41.63 14.30
CA ARG A 65 7.72 40.64 14.42
C ARG A 65 6.46 41.30 14.94
N GLY A 66 5.30 40.87 14.44
CA GLY A 66 4.00 41.26 14.99
C GLY A 66 3.01 40.11 14.96
N CYS A 67 1.94 40.25 15.73
CA CYS A 67 0.92 39.25 15.96
C CYS A 67 -0.44 39.76 15.50
N ASP A 68 -1.24 38.86 14.93
CA ASP A 68 -2.68 38.99 14.80
C ASP A 68 -3.31 37.75 15.44
N ALA A 69 -4.17 37.93 16.44
CA ALA A 69 -4.83 36.83 17.14
C ALA A 69 -5.93 36.15 16.29
N THR A 70 -6.40 36.80 15.23
CA THR A 70 -7.51 36.35 14.37
C THR A 70 -7.29 36.67 12.88
N PRO A 71 -6.17 36.26 12.28
CA PRO A 71 -5.85 36.64 10.91
C PRO A 71 -6.82 35.99 9.93
N THR A 72 -7.31 36.78 8.97
CA THR A 72 -8.18 36.28 7.89
C THR A 72 -7.41 36.00 6.61
N THR A 73 -6.34 36.75 6.34
CA THR A 73 -5.39 36.53 5.25
C THR A 73 -3.96 36.84 5.70
N GLY A 74 -2.95 36.42 4.95
CA GLY A 74 -1.56 36.78 5.21
C GLY A 74 -1.27 38.29 5.06
N LEU A 75 -2.03 38.98 4.20
CA LEU A 75 -1.98 40.44 4.09
C LEU A 75 -2.61 41.12 5.31
N ASP A 76 -3.75 40.59 5.80
CA ASP A 76 -4.37 41.09 7.03
C ASP A 76 -3.44 40.87 8.23
N LEU A 77 -2.83 39.68 8.33
CA LEU A 77 -1.80 39.39 9.34
C LEU A 77 -0.65 40.40 9.27
N LEU A 78 -0.17 40.74 8.07
CA LEU A 78 0.90 41.74 7.89
C LEU A 78 0.47 43.15 8.33
N HIS A 79 -0.75 43.58 8.00
CA HIS A 79 -1.26 44.91 8.34
C HIS A 79 -1.62 45.05 9.82
N GLU A 80 -2.35 44.08 10.36
CA GLU A 80 -2.74 44.06 11.78
C GLU A 80 -1.53 43.84 12.68
N ALA A 81 -0.46 43.18 12.21
CA ALA A 81 0.84 43.14 12.88
C ALA A 81 1.60 44.48 12.90
N GLY A 82 1.05 45.55 12.32
CA GLY A 82 1.57 46.92 12.38
C GLY A 82 2.50 47.31 11.22
N PHE A 83 2.54 46.53 10.14
CA PHE A 83 3.31 46.87 8.94
C PHE A 83 2.43 47.58 7.91
N THR A 84 2.99 48.56 7.20
CA THR A 84 2.33 49.18 6.04
C THR A 84 2.84 48.58 4.76
N THR A 85 2.03 48.58 3.71
CA THR A 85 2.46 48.08 2.40
C THR A 85 2.02 48.99 1.28
N THR A 86 2.86 49.12 0.26
CA THR A 86 2.50 49.69 -1.05
C THR A 86 2.56 48.60 -2.11
N GLY A 87 1.48 48.41 -2.87
CA GLY A 87 1.46 47.49 -4.02
C GLY A 87 1.97 48.13 -5.32
N THR A 88 1.95 47.37 -6.42
CA THR A 88 2.29 47.92 -7.74
C THR A 88 1.09 48.61 -8.40
N ALA A 89 1.34 49.58 -9.28
CA ALA A 89 0.29 50.24 -10.05
C ALA A 89 -0.34 49.32 -11.10
N HIS A 90 0.45 48.42 -11.70
CA HIS A 90 -0.02 47.46 -12.71
C HIS A 90 -0.86 46.32 -12.11
N ASP A 91 -0.39 45.71 -11.02
CA ASP A 91 -0.98 44.47 -10.48
C ASP A 91 -1.83 44.70 -9.22
N GLY A 92 -1.87 45.95 -8.72
CA GLY A 92 -2.68 46.35 -7.57
C GLY A 92 -2.06 46.01 -6.21
N PRO A 93 -2.82 46.19 -5.11
CA PRO A 93 -2.30 46.10 -3.74
C PRO A 93 -1.82 44.70 -3.34
N GLY A 94 -2.21 43.65 -4.08
CA GLY A 94 -1.81 42.26 -3.81
C GLY A 94 -0.38 41.91 -4.20
N PHE A 95 0.26 42.70 -5.07
CA PHE A 95 1.69 42.59 -5.38
C PHE A 95 2.47 43.60 -4.56
N ILE A 96 2.95 43.16 -3.38
CA ILE A 96 3.60 44.02 -2.40
C ILE A 96 4.96 44.47 -2.93
N CYS A 97 5.06 45.76 -3.23
CA CYS A 97 6.26 46.40 -3.72
C CYS A 97 7.09 46.99 -2.57
N ARG A 98 6.43 47.47 -1.52
CA ARG A 98 7.10 48.00 -0.33
C ARG A 98 6.45 47.51 0.95
N ILE A 99 7.27 47.42 2.00
CA ILE A 99 6.83 47.21 3.37
C ILE A 99 7.46 48.29 4.25
N GLY A 100 6.70 48.85 5.19
CA GLY A 100 7.15 49.80 6.20
C GLY A 100 6.71 49.38 7.59
N SER A 101 7.36 49.93 8.62
CA SER A 101 6.97 49.74 10.01
C SER A 101 7.28 51.00 10.82
N PRO A 102 6.39 51.47 11.71
CA PRO A 102 6.69 52.59 12.61
C PRO A 102 7.98 52.39 13.43
N ASP A 103 8.33 51.14 13.71
CA ASP A 103 9.49 50.74 14.51
C ASP A 103 10.81 50.71 13.73
N PHE A 104 10.77 50.98 12.41
CA PHE A 104 11.95 51.12 11.56
C PHE A 104 11.87 52.37 10.67
N ALA A 105 12.93 53.17 10.64
CA ALA A 105 13.02 54.39 9.83
C ALA A 105 11.81 55.35 9.96
N SER A 106 11.18 55.39 11.14
CA SER A 106 9.98 56.20 11.43
C SER A 106 8.79 55.91 10.51
N GLY A 107 8.61 54.65 10.08
CA GLY A 107 7.51 54.26 9.19
C GLY A 107 7.79 54.43 7.70
N ALA A 108 9.02 54.79 7.31
CA ALA A 108 9.38 54.83 5.91
C ALA A 108 9.27 53.43 5.27
N GLU A 109 8.64 53.35 4.11
CA GLU A 109 8.52 52.10 3.36
C GLU A 109 9.76 51.83 2.51
N HIS A 110 10.12 50.56 2.41
CA HIS A 110 11.31 50.09 1.73
C HIS A 110 10.99 49.04 0.65
N PRO A 111 11.64 49.07 -0.54
CA PRO A 111 12.60 50.07 -1.03
C PRO A 111 12.01 51.49 -1.06
N THR A 112 12.82 52.55 -1.23
CA THR A 112 12.24 53.91 -1.33
C THR A 112 11.68 54.18 -2.74
N PRO A 113 10.83 55.20 -2.94
CA PRO A 113 10.37 55.61 -4.27
C PRO A 113 11.48 55.97 -5.27
N ALA A 114 12.70 56.25 -4.81
CA ALA A 114 13.84 56.48 -5.67
C ALA A 114 14.48 55.17 -6.18
N ASP A 115 14.33 54.07 -5.44
CA ASP A 115 14.99 52.78 -5.71
C ASP A 115 14.11 51.82 -6.53
N GLU A 116 12.81 51.91 -6.35
CA GLU A 116 11.80 51.14 -7.09
C GLU A 116 10.62 52.09 -7.31
N ALA A 117 10.02 52.14 -8.50
CA ALA A 117 8.91 53.04 -8.80
C ALA A 117 7.53 52.44 -8.44
N CYS A 118 7.47 51.12 -8.21
CA CYS A 118 6.24 50.34 -7.99
C CYS A 118 5.22 50.48 -9.13
N GLN A 119 5.71 50.67 -10.37
CA GLN A 119 4.82 50.74 -11.54
C GLN A 119 4.51 49.35 -12.08
N LEU A 120 5.54 48.52 -12.23
CA LEU A 120 5.47 47.15 -12.70
C LEU A 120 5.86 46.19 -11.58
N THR A 121 5.63 44.90 -11.81
CA THR A 121 6.04 43.82 -10.91
C THR A 121 7.57 43.83 -10.73
N PRO A 122 8.09 43.88 -9.48
CA PRO A 122 9.54 43.91 -9.24
C PRO A 122 10.25 42.67 -9.82
N PRO A 123 11.48 42.81 -10.35
CA PRO A 123 12.22 41.70 -10.93
C PRO A 123 12.70 40.72 -9.84
N ALA A 124 12.82 39.44 -10.20
CA ALA A 124 13.27 38.37 -9.30
C ALA A 124 14.66 38.61 -8.66
N SER A 125 15.46 39.53 -9.20
CA SER A 125 16.75 39.93 -8.63
C SER A 125 16.65 40.77 -7.35
N ALA A 126 15.50 41.41 -7.07
CA ALA A 126 15.27 42.21 -5.86
C ALA A 126 13.77 42.47 -5.63
N TYR A 127 13.12 41.68 -4.78
CA TYR A 127 11.73 41.90 -4.36
C TYR A 127 11.46 41.39 -2.94
N TRP A 128 10.29 41.73 -2.40
CA TRP A 128 9.80 41.17 -1.13
C TRP A 128 9.28 39.76 -1.36
N SER A 129 10.10 38.77 -1.01
CA SER A 129 9.75 37.35 -1.05
C SER A 129 8.99 36.94 0.21
N TYR A 130 7.99 36.09 0.03
CA TYR A 130 7.02 35.72 1.06
C TYR A 130 7.16 34.24 1.42
N TRP A 131 7.25 33.94 2.72
CA TRP A 131 7.56 32.62 3.25
C TRP A 131 6.61 32.27 4.37
N ILE A 132 6.25 30.99 4.47
CA ILE A 132 5.31 30.49 5.47
C ILE A 132 5.89 29.27 6.18
N ALA A 133 5.44 29.07 7.42
CA ALA A 133 5.74 27.90 8.21
C ALA A 133 4.59 27.61 9.20
N PRO A 134 3.64 26.73 8.85
CA PRO A 134 2.62 26.17 9.73
C PRO A 134 3.09 25.81 11.14
N ALA A 135 2.16 25.75 12.09
CA ALA A 135 2.45 25.41 13.48
C ALA A 135 3.29 24.12 13.59
N GLY A 136 4.44 24.21 14.25
CA GLY A 136 5.37 23.08 14.44
C GLY A 136 6.41 22.87 13.33
N GLN A 137 6.31 23.52 12.17
CA GLN A 137 7.28 23.38 11.07
C GLN A 137 8.58 24.15 11.36
N ASP A 138 9.75 23.52 11.25
CA ASP A 138 11.04 24.10 11.66
C ASP A 138 11.86 24.74 10.51
N HIS A 139 11.32 24.77 9.30
CA HIS A 139 11.92 25.37 8.10
C HIS A 139 10.92 26.26 7.35
N TRP A 140 11.43 27.20 6.52
CA TRP A 140 10.60 28.10 5.72
C TRP A 140 10.24 27.47 4.38
N THR A 141 8.99 27.64 3.98
CA THR A 141 8.51 27.32 2.64
C THR A 141 8.20 28.61 1.89
N TYR A 142 8.69 28.76 0.66
CA TYR A 142 8.30 29.90 -0.19
C TYR A 142 6.81 29.81 -0.48
N SER A 143 6.05 30.88 -0.23
CA SER A 143 4.61 30.83 -0.34
C SER A 143 4.18 30.67 -1.80
N PRO A 144 3.41 29.62 -2.15
CA PRO A 144 2.85 29.48 -3.49
C PRO A 144 1.66 30.42 -3.72
N LEU A 145 1.14 31.05 -2.66
CA LEU A 145 0.04 32.00 -2.70
C LEU A 145 0.52 33.42 -2.38
N GLY A 146 -0.07 34.41 -3.04
CA GLY A 146 0.06 35.80 -2.61
C GLY A 146 -0.61 36.02 -1.25
N ALA A 147 -0.12 36.98 -0.47
CA ALA A 147 -0.57 37.23 0.90
C ALA A 147 -2.08 37.47 1.06
N MET A 148 -2.75 37.99 0.02
CA MET A 148 -4.21 38.16 0.01
C MET A 148 -4.99 36.84 -0.08
N ALA A 149 -4.36 35.78 -0.60
CA ALA A 149 -4.95 34.46 -0.77
C ALA A 149 -4.50 33.46 0.30
N GLN A 150 -3.34 33.68 0.92
CA GLN A 150 -2.86 32.90 2.06
C GLN A 150 -3.77 33.11 3.27
N ARG A 151 -4.15 32.03 3.96
CA ARG A 151 -5.00 32.07 5.16
C ARG A 151 -4.24 31.46 6.36
N PRO A 152 -3.63 32.29 7.21
CA PRO A 152 -2.76 31.79 8.28
C PRO A 152 -3.55 30.96 9.31
N GLY A 153 -3.02 29.78 9.65
CA GLY A 153 -3.58 28.94 10.70
C GLY A 153 -3.13 29.36 12.11
N PRO A 154 -3.82 28.91 13.18
CA PRO A 154 -3.36 29.15 14.55
C PRO A 154 -1.95 28.58 14.79
N GLY A 155 -1.04 29.40 15.33
CA GLY A 155 0.36 29.05 15.58
C GLY A 155 1.27 29.06 14.35
N GLU A 156 0.76 29.44 13.18
CA GLU A 156 1.55 29.65 11.97
C GLU A 156 2.48 30.86 12.13
N VAL A 157 3.63 30.79 11.45
CA VAL A 157 4.48 31.96 11.28
C VAL A 157 4.78 32.23 9.81
N GLU A 158 4.85 33.50 9.47
CA GLU A 158 5.14 33.97 8.13
C GLU A 158 6.34 34.91 8.14
N ALA A 159 7.03 35.04 7.01
CA ALA A 159 8.19 35.88 6.86
C ALA A 159 8.22 36.61 5.53
N TRP A 160 8.66 37.87 5.57
CA TRP A 160 8.96 38.71 4.41
C TRP A 160 10.43 39.08 4.42
N VAL A 161 11.14 38.76 3.34
CA VAL A 161 12.56 39.09 3.18
C VAL A 161 12.82 39.72 1.82
N PHE A 162 13.61 40.79 1.80
CA PHE A 162 13.91 41.54 0.58
C PHE A 162 15.25 41.10 -0.03
N GLY A 163 15.22 40.67 -1.29
CA GLY A 163 16.43 40.24 -1.99
C GLY A 163 16.16 39.53 -3.32
N GLY A 164 17.23 38.96 -3.88
CA GLY A 164 17.13 38.08 -5.04
C GLY A 164 16.62 36.70 -4.63
N THR A 165 15.46 36.33 -5.14
CA THR A 165 14.78 35.06 -4.86
C THR A 165 14.33 34.49 -6.20
N ASP A 166 14.78 33.30 -6.56
CA ASP A 166 14.39 32.67 -7.81
C ASP A 166 12.89 32.34 -7.86
N ILE A 167 12.38 32.13 -9.07
CA ILE A 167 10.98 31.76 -9.32
C ILE A 167 10.79 30.32 -8.82
N GLY A 168 10.38 30.19 -7.56
CA GLY A 168 10.26 28.92 -6.84
C GLY A 168 10.83 28.95 -5.42
N GLY A 169 11.60 29.99 -5.07
CA GLY A 169 12.13 30.18 -3.72
C GLY A 169 13.13 29.09 -3.30
N THR A 170 13.94 28.59 -4.23
CA THR A 170 15.04 27.65 -3.92
C THR A 170 16.29 28.37 -3.39
N THR A 171 16.35 29.68 -3.57
CA THR A 171 17.34 30.65 -3.10
C THR A 171 16.60 31.85 -2.47
N GLY A 172 17.29 32.65 -1.65
CA GLY A 172 16.68 33.83 -1.04
C GLY A 172 15.78 33.56 0.18
N ALA A 173 15.83 32.34 0.74
CA ALA A 173 15.13 31.98 1.98
C ALA A 173 15.60 32.82 3.19
N PRO A 174 14.73 33.02 4.20
CA PRO A 174 15.10 33.76 5.40
C PRO A 174 16.30 33.13 6.13
N THR A 175 17.23 33.95 6.59
CA THR A 175 18.44 33.47 7.29
C THR A 175 18.18 33.12 8.76
N PHE A 176 16.97 33.37 9.27
CA PHE A 176 16.49 33.00 10.60
C PHE A 176 15.53 31.82 10.51
N THR A 177 15.25 31.11 11.61
CA THR A 177 14.37 29.92 11.59
C THR A 177 12.93 30.27 11.98
N PRO A 178 11.91 29.53 11.53
CA PRO A 178 10.53 29.68 12.03
C PRO A 178 10.43 29.55 13.54
N ALA A 179 11.22 28.66 14.14
CA ALA A 179 11.27 28.50 15.59
C ALA A 179 11.75 29.78 16.31
N SER A 180 12.68 30.54 15.72
CA SER A 180 13.12 31.83 16.27
C SER A 180 12.02 32.90 16.22
N VAL A 181 11.08 32.78 15.28
CA VAL A 181 9.90 33.65 15.17
C VAL A 181 8.83 33.24 16.18
N ARG A 182 8.61 31.94 16.38
CA ARG A 182 7.64 31.39 17.37
C ARG A 182 8.05 31.58 18.83
N ALA A 183 9.35 31.70 19.10
CA ALA A 183 9.85 31.72 20.47
C ALA A 183 9.55 33.05 21.20
N SER A 184 8.89 32.93 22.34
CA SER A 184 8.97 33.86 23.45
C SER A 184 10.01 33.36 24.49
N GLY A 185 11.31 33.30 24.13
CA GLY A 185 12.41 32.90 25.06
C GLY A 185 12.86 31.42 25.02
N PRO A 186 13.96 31.05 25.75
CA PRO A 186 15.01 30.08 25.34
C PRO A 186 14.62 28.58 25.36
N PRO A 187 15.39 27.69 24.68
CA PRO A 187 14.91 26.41 24.12
C PRO A 187 14.84 25.26 25.16
N PRO A 188 13.90 24.31 25.03
CA PRO A 188 13.83 23.17 25.95
C PRO A 188 14.67 21.97 25.49
N SER A 189 15.41 21.42 26.45
CA SER A 189 16.01 20.07 26.42
C SER A 189 14.97 18.96 26.56
N ALA A 190 15.30 17.81 25.96
CA ALA A 190 14.82 16.44 26.12
C ALA A 190 13.60 16.15 27.03
N THR A 191 12.60 15.48 26.41
CA THR A 191 11.52 14.59 26.90
C THR A 191 11.28 14.49 28.42
N PRO A 192 10.03 14.64 28.87
CA PRO A 192 9.23 13.44 29.13
C PRO A 192 7.80 13.52 28.55
N THR A 193 7.40 12.41 27.91
CA THR A 193 6.04 12.07 27.50
C THR A 193 5.01 12.32 28.62
N PRO A 194 3.97 13.14 28.41
CA PRO A 194 2.78 13.11 29.26
C PRO A 194 1.74 12.13 28.71
N THR A 195 1.37 11.21 29.59
CA THR A 195 0.25 10.26 29.46
C THR A 195 -1.05 10.97 29.08
N PRO A 196 -1.79 10.48 28.06
CA PRO A 196 -3.04 11.10 27.62
C PRO A 196 -4.15 10.94 28.66
N THR A 197 -4.86 12.05 28.94
CA THR A 197 -6.16 12.01 29.62
C THR A 197 -7.24 11.79 28.55
N ALA A 198 -7.99 10.70 28.71
CA ALA A 198 -8.98 10.21 27.77
C ALA A 198 -10.12 11.21 27.52
N THR A 199 -10.27 11.63 26.26
CA THR A 199 -11.58 11.84 25.64
C THR A 199 -11.44 11.44 24.16
N ASP A 200 -12.11 10.34 23.82
CA ASP A 200 -12.23 9.63 22.53
C ASP A 200 -10.92 9.15 21.87
N GLY A 201 -10.73 7.82 21.83
CA GLY A 201 -9.52 7.18 21.33
C GLY A 201 -9.25 7.39 19.82
N PRO A 202 -8.04 7.07 19.32
CA PRO A 202 -7.75 7.07 17.90
C PRO A 202 -8.75 6.13 17.22
N THR A 203 -9.62 6.69 16.38
CA THR A 203 -10.54 5.87 15.58
C THR A 203 -9.67 5.14 14.56
N GLU A 204 -9.64 3.81 14.66
CA GLU A 204 -8.96 2.95 13.69
C GLU A 204 -9.43 3.33 12.26
N PRO A 205 -8.53 3.47 11.27
CA PRO A 205 -8.93 3.78 9.89
C PRO A 205 -10.00 2.80 9.42
N ALA A 206 -11.11 3.33 8.90
CA ALA A 206 -12.23 2.52 8.48
C ALA A 206 -11.79 1.53 7.38
N ARG A 207 -11.94 0.23 7.62
CA ARG A 207 -11.69 -0.79 6.60
C ARG A 207 -12.92 -1.01 5.73
N PRO A 208 -12.77 -1.23 4.41
CA PRO A 208 -13.89 -1.49 3.53
C PRO A 208 -14.53 -2.83 3.90
N THR A 209 -15.86 -2.84 3.98
CA THR A 209 -16.63 -4.07 4.15
C THR A 209 -16.86 -4.76 2.80
N GLU A 210 -17.07 -6.07 2.80
CA GLU A 210 -17.42 -6.83 1.60
C GLU A 210 -18.67 -6.25 0.90
N ALA A 211 -19.66 -5.80 1.69
CA ALA A 211 -20.86 -5.17 1.18
C ALA A 211 -20.57 -3.84 0.44
N GLN A 212 -19.62 -3.05 0.93
CA GLN A 212 -19.19 -1.81 0.27
C GLN A 212 -18.45 -2.09 -1.03
N VAL A 213 -17.53 -3.06 -1.06
CA VAL A 213 -16.83 -3.47 -2.29
C VAL A 213 -17.83 -4.00 -3.33
N LYS A 214 -18.82 -4.77 -2.91
CA LYS A 214 -19.92 -5.23 -3.78
C LYS A 214 -20.79 -4.09 -4.30
N ALA A 215 -21.04 -3.06 -3.49
CA ALA A 215 -21.78 -1.88 -3.91
C ALA A 215 -21.02 -1.11 -4.99
N VAL A 216 -19.70 -0.94 -4.84
CA VAL A 216 -18.81 -0.37 -5.86
C VAL A 216 -18.91 -1.16 -7.17
N ALA A 217 -18.79 -2.50 -7.12
CA ALA A 217 -18.96 -3.37 -8.28
C ALA A 217 -20.33 -3.19 -8.96
N THR A 218 -21.40 -3.06 -8.16
CA THR A 218 -22.76 -2.88 -8.64
C THR A 218 -22.94 -1.52 -9.35
N TYR A 219 -22.35 -0.46 -8.80
CA TYR A 219 -22.34 0.85 -9.45
C TYR A 219 -21.64 0.80 -10.80
N LEU A 220 -20.46 0.16 -10.87
CA LEU A 220 -19.68 0.01 -12.09
C LEU A 220 -20.46 -0.72 -13.19
N VAL A 221 -21.14 -1.82 -12.85
CA VAL A 221 -22.05 -2.52 -13.79
C VAL A 221 -23.19 -1.61 -14.25
N GLY A 222 -23.71 -0.77 -13.35
CA GLY A 222 -24.76 0.20 -13.68
C GLY A 222 -24.33 1.30 -14.66
N GLN A 223 -23.03 1.49 -14.89
CA GLN A 223 -22.50 2.44 -15.89
C GLN A 223 -22.37 1.84 -17.29
N LEU A 224 -22.68 0.54 -17.46
CA LEU A 224 -22.51 -0.14 -18.73
C LEU A 224 -23.75 0.05 -19.62
N THR A 225 -23.52 0.41 -20.88
CA THR A 225 -24.49 0.29 -21.97
C THR A 225 -24.51 -1.17 -22.44
N ASP A 226 -25.71 -1.73 -22.62
CA ASP A 226 -25.99 -3.14 -22.97
C ASP A 226 -25.34 -4.20 -22.04
N GLY A 227 -24.72 -3.74 -20.95
CA GLY A 227 -23.99 -4.56 -19.99
C GLY A 227 -22.59 -4.99 -20.45
N ASP A 228 -22.00 -4.34 -21.47
CA ASP A 228 -20.73 -4.76 -22.06
C ASP A 228 -19.73 -3.62 -22.38
N HIS A 229 -20.13 -2.35 -22.37
CA HIS A 229 -19.20 -1.23 -22.54
C HIS A 229 -19.69 0.06 -21.88
N VAL A 230 -18.83 1.05 -21.77
CA VAL A 230 -19.18 2.41 -21.35
C VAL A 230 -19.43 3.26 -22.60
N ASP A 231 -20.55 3.97 -22.65
CA ASP A 231 -20.87 4.96 -23.69
C ASP A 231 -20.76 6.39 -23.13
N ASN A 232 -20.13 7.29 -23.88
CA ASN A 232 -20.06 8.71 -23.58
C ASN A 232 -20.25 9.54 -24.87
N GLY A 233 -21.43 9.43 -25.48
CA GLY A 233 -21.70 9.98 -26.81
C GLY A 233 -21.15 9.09 -27.93
N GLY A 234 -21.01 7.80 -27.65
CA GLY A 234 -20.30 6.78 -28.42
C GLY A 234 -19.46 5.89 -27.51
N ALA A 235 -19.08 4.70 -28.01
CA ALA A 235 -18.30 3.72 -27.26
C ALA A 235 -16.95 4.28 -26.77
N ASP A 236 -16.80 4.42 -25.46
CA ASP A 236 -15.57 4.86 -24.80
C ASP A 236 -14.74 3.64 -24.38
N HIS A 237 -13.86 3.20 -25.28
CA HIS A 237 -13.03 2.02 -25.04
C HIS A 237 -12.06 2.22 -23.86
N TYR A 238 -11.52 3.43 -23.66
CA TYR A 238 -10.60 3.70 -22.56
C TYR A 238 -11.29 3.51 -21.20
N ARG A 239 -12.48 4.11 -21.03
CA ARG A 239 -13.29 3.91 -19.82
C ARG A 239 -13.79 2.48 -19.68
N SER A 240 -14.14 1.82 -20.78
CA SER A 240 -14.55 0.41 -20.77
C SER A 240 -13.44 -0.50 -20.24
N ILE A 241 -12.19 -0.29 -20.65
CA ILE A 241 -11.04 -1.06 -20.13
C ILE A 241 -10.82 -0.78 -18.64
N ALA A 242 -10.91 0.48 -18.22
CA ALA A 242 -10.76 0.87 -16.81
C ALA A 242 -11.85 0.24 -15.93
N VAL A 243 -13.11 0.27 -16.37
CA VAL A 243 -14.24 -0.34 -15.65
C VAL A 243 -14.11 -1.87 -15.60
N ALA A 244 -13.70 -2.52 -16.69
CA ALA A 244 -13.44 -3.97 -16.68
C ALA A 244 -12.33 -4.34 -15.69
N THR A 245 -11.26 -3.53 -15.62
CA THR A 245 -10.17 -3.73 -14.65
C THR A 245 -10.64 -3.53 -13.21
N ALA A 246 -11.49 -2.52 -12.96
CA ALA A 246 -12.08 -2.27 -11.66
C ALA A 246 -13.03 -3.41 -11.24
N LEU A 247 -13.86 -3.93 -12.15
CA LEU A 247 -14.73 -5.08 -11.90
C LEU A 247 -13.94 -6.36 -11.60
N ALA A 248 -12.82 -6.57 -12.30
CA ALA A 248 -11.88 -7.64 -12.00
C ALA A 248 -11.30 -7.52 -10.58
N ALA A 249 -11.05 -6.30 -10.11
CA ALA A 249 -10.55 -6.08 -8.75
C ALA A 249 -11.62 -6.33 -7.68
N THR A 250 -12.84 -5.83 -7.88
CA THR A 250 -13.92 -5.95 -6.88
C THR A 250 -14.54 -7.35 -6.82
N GLY A 251 -14.45 -8.12 -7.90
CA GLY A 251 -15.01 -9.47 -8.01
C GLY A 251 -16.56 -9.51 -8.01
N GLY A 252 -17.12 -10.72 -8.11
CA GLY A 252 -18.55 -10.96 -7.95
C GLY A 252 -19.46 -10.53 -9.12
N GLN A 253 -18.88 -10.11 -10.25
CA GLN A 253 -19.60 -9.62 -11.45
C GLN A 253 -19.09 -10.28 -12.75
N ASP A 254 -18.67 -11.55 -12.69
CA ASP A 254 -17.99 -12.27 -13.77
C ASP A 254 -18.76 -12.29 -15.09
N GLN A 255 -20.09 -12.33 -15.03
CA GLN A 255 -20.92 -12.28 -16.24
C GLN A 255 -20.79 -10.94 -16.97
N ALA A 256 -20.84 -9.82 -16.25
CA ALA A 256 -20.67 -8.49 -16.85
C ALA A 256 -19.23 -8.32 -17.35
N LEU A 257 -18.25 -8.71 -16.54
CA LEU A 257 -16.84 -8.64 -16.92
C LEU A 257 -16.51 -9.50 -18.16
N THR A 258 -17.11 -10.70 -18.28
CA THR A 258 -16.99 -11.54 -19.49
C THR A 258 -17.52 -10.82 -20.72
N LYS A 259 -18.74 -10.24 -20.63
CA LYS A 259 -19.30 -9.46 -21.74
C LYS A 259 -18.41 -8.30 -22.14
N MET A 260 -17.85 -7.58 -21.17
CA MET A 260 -16.94 -6.47 -21.45
C MET A 260 -15.65 -6.92 -22.14
N VAL A 261 -15.04 -8.00 -21.68
CA VAL A 261 -13.83 -8.54 -22.32
C VAL A 261 -14.15 -9.04 -23.73
N ASP A 262 -15.30 -9.67 -23.94
CA ASP A 262 -15.74 -10.13 -25.26
C ASP A 262 -16.01 -8.96 -26.21
N TYR A 263 -16.66 -7.90 -25.73
CA TYR A 263 -16.86 -6.65 -26.46
C TYR A 263 -15.51 -6.03 -26.87
N LEU A 264 -14.61 -5.82 -25.91
CA LEU A 264 -13.28 -5.25 -26.17
C LEU A 264 -12.46 -6.12 -27.14
N ARG A 265 -12.65 -7.44 -27.11
CA ARG A 265 -12.02 -8.36 -28.06
C ARG A 265 -12.58 -8.19 -29.47
N ALA A 266 -13.90 -8.05 -29.61
CA ALA A 266 -14.56 -7.83 -30.89
C ALA A 266 -14.26 -6.43 -31.48
N HIS A 267 -14.00 -5.45 -30.63
CA HIS A 267 -13.74 -4.05 -30.99
C HIS A 267 -12.27 -3.63 -30.80
N VAL A 268 -11.34 -4.60 -30.77
CA VAL A 268 -9.92 -4.32 -30.47
C VAL A 268 -9.32 -3.27 -31.42
N ASP A 269 -9.70 -3.28 -32.70
CA ASP A 269 -9.17 -2.36 -33.70
C ASP A 269 -9.62 -0.92 -33.45
N ALA A 270 -10.91 -0.72 -33.14
CA ALA A 270 -11.42 0.59 -32.76
C ALA A 270 -10.81 1.08 -31.43
N ALA A 271 -10.54 0.16 -30.49
CA ALA A 271 -9.91 0.49 -29.22
C ALA A 271 -8.45 0.93 -29.39
N ILE A 272 -7.66 0.24 -30.22
CA ILE A 272 -6.24 0.58 -30.43
C ILE A 272 -6.05 1.68 -31.48
N PHE A 273 -7.00 1.90 -32.39
CA PHE A 273 -6.95 2.95 -33.42
C PHE A 273 -8.16 3.91 -33.30
N PRO A 274 -8.30 4.67 -32.20
CA PRO A 274 -9.46 5.55 -31.99
C PRO A 274 -9.55 6.67 -33.04
N ASN A 275 -8.44 6.99 -33.71
CA ASN A 275 -8.38 8.00 -34.79
C ASN A 275 -8.45 7.38 -36.21
N GLY A 276 -8.84 6.10 -36.32
CA GLY A 276 -8.99 5.35 -37.57
C GLY A 276 -7.78 4.46 -37.92
N ASP A 277 -8.02 3.45 -38.74
CA ASP A 277 -7.10 2.32 -38.98
C ASP A 277 -5.75 2.67 -39.63
N THR A 278 -5.62 3.87 -40.20
CA THR A 278 -4.36 4.38 -40.77
C THR A 278 -3.55 5.22 -39.78
N ALA A 279 -4.11 5.54 -38.61
CA ALA A 279 -3.43 6.32 -37.58
C ALA A 279 -2.46 5.44 -36.76
N ALA A 280 -1.56 6.09 -36.01
CA ALA A 280 -0.73 5.39 -35.03
C ALA A 280 -1.61 4.77 -33.92
N PRO A 281 -1.24 3.59 -33.39
CA PRO A 281 -1.99 2.97 -32.31
C PRO A 281 -1.92 3.83 -31.03
N HIS A 282 -3.00 3.84 -30.26
CA HIS A 282 -3.09 4.54 -28.99
C HIS A 282 -2.40 3.73 -27.88
N THR A 283 -1.16 4.09 -27.55
CA THR A 283 -0.28 3.34 -26.65
C THR A 283 -0.90 3.04 -25.29
N ALA A 284 -1.64 3.98 -24.70
CA ALA A 284 -2.33 3.75 -23.43
C ALA A 284 -3.42 2.67 -23.54
N ASN A 285 -4.17 2.61 -24.66
CA ASN A 285 -5.22 1.61 -24.85
C ASN A 285 -4.60 0.22 -25.06
N VAL A 286 -3.52 0.15 -25.85
CA VAL A 286 -2.76 -1.08 -26.07
C VAL A 286 -2.23 -1.64 -24.74
N ALA A 287 -1.59 -0.80 -23.93
CA ALA A 287 -1.03 -1.20 -22.64
C ALA A 287 -2.13 -1.66 -21.66
N ASN A 288 -3.21 -0.89 -21.51
CA ASN A 288 -4.31 -1.24 -20.61
C ASN A 288 -5.07 -2.51 -21.08
N LEU A 289 -5.25 -2.71 -22.38
CA LEU A 289 -5.84 -3.96 -22.92
C LEU A 289 -4.93 -5.16 -22.69
N ALA A 290 -3.62 -5.00 -22.85
CA ALA A 290 -2.67 -6.08 -22.56
C ALA A 290 -2.71 -6.45 -21.07
N LEU A 291 -2.79 -5.46 -20.18
CA LEU A 291 -3.01 -5.70 -18.75
C LEU A 291 -4.33 -6.44 -18.49
N LEU A 292 -5.45 -5.92 -19.00
CA LEU A 292 -6.77 -6.54 -18.82
C LEU A 292 -6.80 -7.99 -19.33
N ALA A 293 -6.19 -8.26 -20.49
CA ALA A 293 -6.06 -9.62 -21.02
C ALA A 293 -5.33 -10.54 -20.04
N THR A 294 -4.17 -10.13 -19.52
CA THR A 294 -3.41 -10.94 -18.53
C THR A 294 -4.18 -11.10 -17.22
N ILE A 295 -4.82 -10.04 -16.72
CA ILE A 295 -5.62 -10.04 -15.48
C ILE A 295 -6.74 -11.06 -15.58
N THR A 296 -7.42 -11.10 -16.73
CA THR A 296 -8.57 -11.97 -16.98
C THR A 296 -8.22 -13.38 -17.43
N GLY A 297 -6.92 -13.69 -17.51
CA GLY A 297 -6.40 -15.01 -17.87
C GLY A 297 -6.29 -15.29 -19.38
N GLY A 298 -6.49 -14.28 -20.23
CA GLY A 298 -6.28 -14.35 -21.67
C GLY A 298 -4.84 -14.06 -22.10
N ASP A 299 -4.51 -14.38 -23.36
CA ASP A 299 -3.20 -14.09 -23.95
C ASP A 299 -3.19 -12.70 -24.64
N PRO A 300 -2.40 -11.72 -24.16
CA PRO A 300 -2.29 -10.41 -24.81
C PRO A 300 -1.62 -10.46 -26.18
N ARG A 301 -1.00 -11.58 -26.59
CA ARG A 301 -0.42 -11.77 -27.92
C ARG A 301 -1.45 -12.13 -28.99
N ALA A 302 -2.68 -12.46 -28.58
CA ALA A 302 -3.76 -12.88 -29.48
C ALA A 302 -5.10 -12.20 -29.16
N PHE A 303 -5.08 -11.07 -28.45
CA PHE A 303 -6.29 -10.38 -28.03
C PHE A 303 -7.03 -9.79 -29.24
N GLY A 304 -8.20 -10.34 -29.56
CA GLY A 304 -8.99 -9.91 -30.72
C GLY A 304 -8.28 -10.12 -32.06
N GLY A 305 -7.33 -11.07 -32.11
CA GLY A 305 -6.48 -11.29 -33.27
C GLY A 305 -5.32 -10.29 -33.41
N ARG A 306 -5.09 -9.42 -32.42
CA ARG A 306 -3.95 -8.50 -32.37
C ARG A 306 -2.92 -8.94 -31.32
N ASN A 307 -1.65 -8.73 -31.64
CA ASN A 307 -0.54 -8.94 -30.72
C ASN A 307 -0.19 -7.63 -30.02
N LEU A 308 -0.83 -7.37 -28.88
CA LEU A 308 -0.67 -6.10 -28.15
C LEU A 308 0.75 -5.93 -27.59
N VAL A 309 1.40 -7.05 -27.25
CA VAL A 309 2.80 -7.06 -26.78
C VAL A 309 3.74 -6.59 -27.90
N ALA A 310 3.60 -7.17 -29.10
CA ALA A 310 4.38 -6.75 -30.26
C ALA A 310 4.12 -5.27 -30.63
N THR A 311 2.85 -4.83 -30.56
CA THR A 311 2.51 -3.42 -30.81
C THR A 311 3.27 -2.46 -29.88
N LEU A 312 3.51 -2.83 -28.62
CA LEU A 312 4.33 -2.03 -27.70
C LEU A 312 5.83 -2.14 -28.01
N THR A 313 6.35 -3.35 -28.20
CA THR A 313 7.81 -3.57 -28.36
C THR A 313 8.34 -3.06 -29.70
N ASP A 314 7.57 -3.21 -30.78
CA ASP A 314 7.99 -2.83 -32.13
C ASP A 314 8.01 -1.31 -32.32
N ARG A 315 7.41 -0.58 -31.38
CA ARG A 315 7.30 0.89 -31.41
C ARG A 315 8.10 1.56 -30.29
N VAL A 316 9.15 0.89 -29.80
CA VAL A 316 10.13 1.54 -28.93
C VAL A 316 11.03 2.44 -29.77
N CYS A 317 11.07 3.71 -29.42
CA CYS A 317 11.81 4.73 -30.12
C CYS A 317 13.32 4.54 -29.95
N ALA A 318 14.05 4.47 -31.06
CA ALA A 318 15.52 4.41 -31.02
C ALA A 318 16.17 5.81 -30.94
N VAL A 319 15.46 6.82 -31.45
CA VAL A 319 15.89 8.22 -31.53
C VAL A 319 14.67 9.13 -31.38
N THR A 320 14.90 10.43 -31.20
CA THR A 320 13.86 11.45 -31.29
C THR A 320 13.28 11.50 -32.71
N ASP A 321 11.96 11.40 -32.82
CA ASP A 321 11.16 11.49 -34.04
C ASP A 321 9.75 11.97 -33.68
N VAL A 322 9.55 13.29 -33.76
CA VAL A 322 8.31 13.95 -33.34
C VAL A 322 7.09 13.51 -34.16
N ASP A 323 7.30 13.18 -35.45
CA ASP A 323 6.22 12.75 -36.35
C ASP A 323 5.78 11.32 -36.04
N ALA A 324 6.70 10.48 -35.53
CA ALA A 324 6.40 9.15 -35.02
C ALA A 324 5.87 9.14 -33.57
N GLY A 325 5.84 10.29 -32.88
CA GLY A 325 5.47 10.40 -31.48
C GLY A 325 6.59 10.00 -30.51
N CYS A 326 7.84 10.16 -30.90
CA CYS A 326 9.04 9.85 -30.13
C CYS A 326 9.73 11.13 -29.68
N ALA A 327 9.67 11.49 -28.39
CA ALA A 327 10.40 12.64 -27.86
C ALA A 327 11.87 12.30 -27.59
N ALA A 328 12.16 11.07 -27.17
CA ALA A 328 13.49 10.58 -26.87
C ALA A 328 13.65 9.08 -27.20
N ALA A 329 14.90 8.63 -27.20
CA ALA A 329 15.20 7.20 -27.24
C ALA A 329 14.64 6.51 -25.98
N GLY A 330 14.08 5.31 -26.16
CA GLY A 330 13.44 4.56 -25.09
C GLY A 330 11.97 4.88 -24.87
N ASP A 331 11.39 5.91 -25.51
CA ASP A 331 9.94 6.13 -25.47
C ASP A 331 9.19 4.95 -26.10
N PHE A 332 8.02 4.60 -25.55
CA PHE A 332 7.01 3.94 -26.37
C PHE A 332 6.37 5.00 -27.26
N ALA A 333 6.47 4.86 -28.58
CA ALA A 333 5.97 5.88 -29.51
C ALA A 333 4.51 6.27 -29.20
N GLY A 334 4.25 7.57 -29.07
CA GLY A 334 2.92 8.10 -28.70
C GLY A 334 2.60 8.04 -27.21
N SER A 335 3.53 7.64 -26.34
CA SER A 335 3.36 7.84 -24.89
C SER A 335 3.48 9.34 -24.57
N THR A 336 2.50 9.89 -23.87
CA THR A 336 2.42 11.33 -23.57
C THR A 336 3.12 11.73 -22.27
N GLY A 337 3.51 10.74 -21.45
CA GLY A 337 4.15 10.98 -20.17
C GLY A 337 4.46 9.70 -19.39
N PRO A 338 5.04 9.85 -18.18
CA PRO A 338 5.42 8.75 -17.29
C PRO A 338 4.29 7.77 -17.00
N MET A 339 3.04 8.25 -16.88
CA MET A 339 1.86 7.42 -16.60
C MET A 339 1.65 6.33 -17.66
N THR A 340 1.49 6.73 -18.93
CA THR A 340 1.26 5.79 -20.05
C THR A 340 2.46 4.85 -20.22
N HIS A 341 3.66 5.38 -20.02
CA HIS A 341 4.89 4.64 -20.19
C HIS A 341 5.08 3.56 -19.13
N ALA A 342 4.81 3.89 -17.86
CA ALA A 342 4.83 2.94 -16.75
C ALA A 342 3.79 1.83 -16.93
N THR A 343 2.58 2.16 -17.39
CA THR A 343 1.55 1.16 -17.72
C THR A 343 2.02 0.19 -18.81
N ALA A 344 2.72 0.67 -19.85
CA ALA A 344 3.28 -0.17 -20.89
C ALA A 344 4.40 -1.09 -20.36
N LEU A 345 5.30 -0.59 -19.52
CA LEU A 345 6.32 -1.40 -18.83
C LEU A 345 5.68 -2.51 -17.99
N LEU A 346 4.66 -2.17 -17.20
CA LEU A 346 3.94 -3.11 -16.37
C LEU A 346 3.21 -4.17 -17.23
N ALA A 347 2.61 -3.76 -18.35
CA ALA A 347 1.97 -4.67 -19.30
C ALA A 347 2.96 -5.68 -19.89
N LEU A 348 4.15 -5.23 -20.31
CA LEU A 348 5.20 -6.12 -20.81
C LEU A 348 5.68 -7.09 -19.74
N LYS A 349 5.98 -6.59 -18.53
CA LYS A 349 6.39 -7.43 -17.39
C LYS A 349 5.36 -8.51 -17.10
N ARG A 350 4.08 -8.16 -17.02
CA ARG A 350 2.98 -9.10 -16.75
C ARG A 350 2.72 -10.07 -17.90
N ALA A 351 3.06 -9.71 -19.14
CA ALA A 351 3.04 -10.61 -20.28
C ALA A 351 4.25 -11.56 -20.35
N GLY A 352 5.14 -11.52 -19.35
CA GLY A 352 6.36 -12.34 -19.30
C GLY A 352 7.46 -11.84 -20.24
N VAL A 353 7.42 -10.56 -20.65
CA VAL A 353 8.43 -9.93 -21.50
C VAL A 353 9.30 -9.02 -20.64
N THR A 354 10.62 -9.22 -20.71
CA THR A 354 11.59 -8.28 -20.16
C THR A 354 11.54 -6.99 -20.99
N PRO A 355 11.16 -5.82 -20.41
CA PRO A 355 11.11 -4.60 -21.18
C PRO A 355 12.48 -4.19 -21.70
N PRO A 356 12.57 -3.55 -22.87
CA PRO A 356 13.83 -3.05 -23.39
C PRO A 356 14.48 -2.07 -22.40
N ALA A 357 15.75 -2.27 -22.03
CA ALA A 357 16.43 -1.46 -21.02
C ALA A 357 16.32 0.07 -21.23
N PRO A 358 16.38 0.61 -22.47
CA PRO A 358 16.18 2.04 -22.69
C PRO A 358 14.81 2.56 -22.24
N THR A 359 13.77 1.73 -22.27
CA THR A 359 12.42 2.12 -21.82
C THR A 359 12.35 2.28 -20.31
N VAL A 360 13.10 1.47 -19.55
CA VAL A 360 13.18 1.60 -18.08
C VAL A 360 14.03 2.81 -17.72
N ALA A 361 15.18 2.98 -18.37
CA ALA A 361 16.05 4.15 -18.20
C ALA A 361 15.29 5.45 -18.46
N ARG A 362 14.53 5.49 -19.56
CA ARG A 362 13.70 6.64 -19.92
C ARG A 362 12.71 7.03 -18.83
N LEU A 363 12.07 6.05 -18.19
CA LEU A 363 11.16 6.34 -17.07
C LEU A 363 11.93 6.90 -15.87
N THR A 364 13.02 6.25 -15.46
CA THR A 364 13.79 6.68 -14.28
C THR A 364 14.45 8.05 -14.45
N GLU A 365 14.85 8.42 -15.67
CA GLU A 365 15.37 9.75 -16.01
C GLU A 365 14.35 10.88 -15.83
N GLN A 366 13.07 10.53 -15.77
CA GLN A 366 11.95 11.47 -15.64
C GLN A 366 11.45 11.58 -14.19
N GLN A 367 12.11 10.91 -13.25
CA GLN A 367 11.83 11.09 -11.83
C GLN A 367 12.30 12.48 -11.38
N CYS A 368 11.39 13.17 -10.70
CA CYS A 368 11.63 14.53 -10.22
C CYS A 368 12.51 14.52 -8.97
N ALA A 369 13.12 15.67 -8.66
CA ALA A 369 13.93 15.81 -7.44
C ALA A 369 13.15 15.53 -6.15
N SER A 370 11.81 15.71 -6.17
CA SER A 370 10.91 15.35 -5.08
C SER A 370 10.78 13.83 -4.88
N GLY A 371 11.16 13.01 -5.88
CA GLY A 371 10.90 11.58 -5.95
C GLY A 371 9.61 11.20 -6.68
N ALA A 372 8.78 12.18 -7.04
CA ALA A 372 7.56 11.97 -7.81
C ALA A 372 7.81 11.86 -9.32
N PHE A 373 6.75 11.58 -10.08
CA PHE A 373 6.73 11.67 -11.53
C PHE A 373 5.63 12.65 -11.97
N GLY A 374 5.89 13.45 -13.00
CA GLY A 374 4.90 14.36 -13.57
C GLY A 374 3.89 13.65 -14.48
N GLY A 375 2.79 14.33 -14.79
CA GLY A 375 1.76 13.81 -15.71
C GLY A 375 2.19 13.79 -17.18
N LEU A 376 3.16 14.62 -17.56
CA LEU A 376 3.71 14.75 -18.91
C LEU A 376 5.22 14.51 -18.92
N TRP A 377 5.78 14.23 -20.10
CA TRP A 377 7.23 14.21 -20.27
C TRP A 377 7.83 15.59 -20.05
N LEU A 378 8.93 15.63 -19.28
CA LEU A 378 9.62 16.87 -18.92
C LEU A 378 10.84 17.09 -19.79
N ALA A 379 11.00 18.31 -20.29
CA ALA A 379 12.23 18.76 -20.92
C ALA A 379 13.34 19.03 -19.88
N PRO A 380 14.62 19.01 -20.27
CA PRO A 380 15.72 19.41 -19.37
C PRO A 380 15.50 20.85 -18.87
N ALA A 381 15.38 21.01 -17.54
CA ALA A 381 15.07 22.25 -16.81
C ALA A 381 13.59 22.69 -16.74
N GLU A 382 12.65 21.85 -17.17
CA GLU A 382 11.23 22.08 -16.92
C GLU A 382 10.86 21.82 -15.45
N PHE A 383 9.96 22.65 -14.90
CA PHE A 383 9.45 22.43 -13.55
C PHE A 383 8.61 21.15 -13.52
N CYS A 384 8.92 20.26 -12.58
CA CYS A 384 8.11 19.08 -12.36
C CYS A 384 6.96 19.40 -11.41
N ASP A 385 5.73 19.37 -11.92
CA ASP A 385 4.53 19.26 -11.09
C ASP A 385 4.24 17.77 -10.80
N PRO A 386 4.32 17.32 -9.55
CA PRO A 386 4.05 15.94 -9.18
C PRO A 386 2.62 15.48 -9.52
N ASP A 387 2.50 14.35 -10.19
CA ASP A 387 1.21 13.69 -10.44
C ASP A 387 1.15 12.36 -9.67
N ILE A 388 0.12 12.21 -8.83
CA ILE A 388 -0.02 11.06 -7.94
C ILE A 388 -0.27 9.75 -8.72
N ALA A 389 -1.05 9.80 -9.79
CA ALA A 389 -1.39 8.62 -10.58
C ALA A 389 -0.20 8.16 -11.44
N ALA A 390 0.54 9.10 -12.04
CA ALA A 390 1.78 8.84 -12.76
C ALA A 390 2.85 8.27 -11.82
N THR A 391 3.01 8.86 -10.64
CA THR A 391 3.92 8.37 -9.60
C THR A 391 3.54 6.97 -9.16
N THR A 392 2.26 6.70 -8.95
CA THR A 392 1.76 5.37 -8.56
C THR A 392 2.08 4.33 -9.62
N LEU A 393 1.75 4.59 -10.88
CA LEU A 393 2.00 3.63 -11.97
C LEU A 393 3.49 3.38 -12.18
N ALA A 394 4.32 4.42 -12.04
CA ALA A 394 5.79 4.28 -12.04
C ALA A 394 6.27 3.39 -10.89
N VAL A 395 5.78 3.60 -9.67
CA VAL A 395 6.08 2.73 -8.52
C VAL A 395 5.70 1.28 -8.79
N LEU A 396 4.48 1.03 -9.26
CA LEU A 396 4.00 -0.33 -9.55
C LEU A 396 4.85 -1.02 -10.64
N ALA A 397 5.21 -0.30 -11.69
CA ALA A 397 6.05 -0.81 -12.77
C ALA A 397 7.49 -1.09 -12.31
N LEU A 398 8.14 -0.11 -11.67
CA LEU A 398 9.53 -0.22 -11.21
C LEU A 398 9.68 -1.29 -10.12
N HIS A 399 8.71 -1.39 -9.21
CA HIS A 399 8.68 -2.46 -8.19
C HIS A 399 8.57 -3.84 -8.85
N ALA A 400 7.66 -4.02 -9.80
CA ALA A 400 7.49 -5.30 -10.50
C ALA A 400 8.70 -5.68 -11.38
N LEU A 401 9.46 -4.69 -11.87
CA LEU A 401 10.67 -4.92 -12.65
C LEU A 401 11.87 -5.31 -11.78
N GLY A 402 11.99 -4.72 -10.59
CA GLY A 402 13.09 -4.93 -9.66
C GLY A 402 14.36 -4.14 -10.02
N GLY A 403 15.26 -3.96 -9.04
CA GLY A 403 16.56 -3.32 -9.22
C GLY A 403 16.53 -1.78 -9.31
N GLN A 404 15.46 -1.14 -8.82
CA GLN A 404 15.24 0.31 -8.86
C GLN A 404 15.06 0.91 -7.45
N ASP A 405 15.82 0.41 -6.48
CA ASP A 405 15.61 0.68 -5.05
C ASP A 405 15.73 2.16 -4.68
N GLU A 406 16.64 2.90 -5.32
CA GLU A 406 16.81 4.34 -5.10
C GLU A 406 15.59 5.13 -5.56
N ALA A 407 15.11 4.86 -6.78
CA ALA A 407 13.92 5.50 -7.33
C ALA A 407 12.67 5.18 -6.49
N LEU A 408 12.51 3.92 -6.06
CA LEU A 408 11.42 3.50 -5.19
C LEU A 408 11.50 4.14 -3.79
N GLY A 409 12.72 4.30 -3.25
CA GLY A 409 12.95 4.97 -1.97
C GLY A 409 12.53 6.44 -2.00
N SER A 410 12.87 7.17 -3.07
CA SER A 410 12.48 8.56 -3.25
C SER A 410 10.97 8.71 -3.45
N ALA A 411 10.35 7.86 -4.28
CA ALA A 411 8.90 7.86 -4.47
C ALA A 411 8.13 7.53 -3.17
N LYS A 412 8.67 6.61 -2.35
CA LYS A 412 8.13 6.29 -1.02
C LYS A 412 8.16 7.49 -0.08
N ALA A 413 9.27 8.22 -0.04
CA ALA A 413 9.40 9.42 0.78
C ALA A 413 8.41 10.51 0.33
N PHE A 414 8.29 10.72 -0.98
CA PHE A 414 7.32 11.65 -1.56
C PHE A 414 5.88 11.32 -1.17
N LEU A 415 5.41 10.10 -1.48
CA LEU A 415 4.03 9.69 -1.20
C LEU A 415 3.71 9.77 0.29
N ALA A 416 4.61 9.31 1.16
CA ALA A 416 4.41 9.40 2.60
C ALA A 416 4.32 10.85 3.12
N GLY A 417 5.04 11.79 2.48
CA GLY A 417 5.02 13.21 2.79
C GLY A 417 3.82 13.97 2.21
N ALA A 418 3.32 13.54 1.06
CA ALA A 418 2.22 14.20 0.34
C ALA A 418 0.82 13.83 0.83
N GLN A 419 0.68 12.83 1.72
CA GLN A 419 -0.63 12.46 2.28
C GLN A 419 -1.11 13.49 3.32
N GLU A 420 -2.31 13.98 3.11
CA GLU A 420 -2.99 14.92 3.98
C GLU A 420 -3.47 14.30 5.29
N THR A 421 -3.82 15.14 6.26
CA THR A 421 -4.26 14.70 7.60
C THR A 421 -5.55 13.89 7.62
N ASP A 422 -6.39 14.03 6.60
CA ASP A 422 -7.61 13.25 6.40
C ASP A 422 -7.34 11.87 5.76
N GLY A 423 -6.07 11.57 5.45
CA GLY A 423 -5.64 10.35 4.77
C GLY A 423 -5.70 10.43 3.25
N GLY A 424 -6.26 11.49 2.68
CA GLY A 424 -6.40 11.69 1.24
C GLY A 424 -5.16 12.30 0.59
N TYR A 425 -5.21 12.41 -0.73
CA TYR A 425 -4.21 13.07 -1.57
C TYR A 425 -4.85 14.14 -2.42
N GLN A 426 -4.12 15.24 -2.64
CA GLN A 426 -4.54 16.30 -3.53
C GLN A 426 -4.42 15.86 -5.00
N PRO A 427 -5.34 16.30 -5.89
CA PRO A 427 -5.26 16.02 -7.32
C PRO A 427 -4.09 16.69 -8.03
N TYR A 428 -3.60 17.79 -7.47
CA TYR A 428 -2.41 18.52 -7.90
C TYR A 428 -1.91 19.37 -6.74
N THR A 429 -0.68 19.82 -6.81
CA THR A 429 -0.05 20.64 -5.76
C THR A 429 -0.86 21.92 -5.51
N GLY A 430 -1.35 22.12 -4.29
CA GLY A 430 -2.06 23.35 -3.91
C GLY A 430 -3.56 23.35 -4.21
N ALA A 431 -4.17 22.20 -4.53
CA ALA A 431 -5.60 22.08 -4.75
C ALA A 431 -6.44 22.47 -3.51
N GLY A 432 -5.85 22.36 -2.30
CA GLY A 432 -6.51 22.71 -1.05
C GLY A 432 -7.65 21.75 -0.65
N LEU A 433 -7.77 20.62 -1.36
CA LEU A 433 -8.69 19.54 -1.09
C LEU A 433 -8.07 18.22 -1.53
N THR A 434 -8.59 17.12 -0.98
CA THR A 434 -8.25 15.75 -1.35
C THR A 434 -9.34 15.16 -2.24
N ASP A 435 -8.93 14.37 -3.23
CA ASP A 435 -9.82 13.73 -4.19
C ASP A 435 -9.73 12.20 -4.14
N THR A 436 -10.74 11.54 -4.68
CA THR A 436 -10.84 10.08 -4.69
C THR A 436 -9.87 9.45 -5.69
N TYR A 437 -9.67 10.08 -6.85
CA TYR A 437 -8.85 9.52 -7.93
C TYR A 437 -7.39 9.37 -7.49
N SER A 438 -6.79 10.45 -6.97
CA SER A 438 -5.40 10.45 -6.53
C SER A 438 -5.20 9.57 -5.31
N THR A 439 -6.15 9.61 -4.36
CA THR A 439 -6.09 8.78 -3.15
C THR A 439 -6.17 7.29 -3.48
N GLY A 440 -7.01 6.88 -4.43
CA GLY A 440 -7.11 5.51 -4.90
C GLY A 440 -5.81 4.96 -5.52
N HIS A 441 -5.12 5.80 -6.28
CA HIS A 441 -3.81 5.47 -6.82
C HIS A 441 -2.74 5.42 -5.72
N ALA A 442 -2.64 6.45 -4.89
CA ALA A 442 -1.63 6.51 -3.83
C ALA A 442 -1.75 5.33 -2.84
N ALA A 443 -2.97 4.91 -2.50
CA ALA A 443 -3.21 3.76 -1.63
C ALA A 443 -2.55 2.48 -2.18
N GLN A 444 -2.61 2.25 -3.50
CA GLN A 444 -1.98 1.09 -4.14
C GLN A 444 -0.44 1.16 -4.04
N ALA A 445 0.15 2.33 -4.34
CA ALA A 445 1.60 2.50 -4.27
C ALA A 445 2.13 2.39 -2.83
N LEU A 446 1.46 3.01 -1.86
CA LEU A 446 1.82 2.94 -0.44
C LEU A 446 1.79 1.49 0.08
N ALA A 447 0.79 0.70 -0.32
CA ALA A 447 0.69 -0.71 0.05
C ALA A 447 1.87 -1.51 -0.49
N VAL A 448 2.23 -1.35 -1.77
CA VAL A 448 3.37 -2.03 -2.40
C VAL A 448 4.71 -1.60 -1.81
N LEU A 449 4.84 -0.35 -1.39
CA LEU A 449 6.04 0.20 -0.75
C LEU A 449 6.15 -0.13 0.76
N GLY A 450 5.19 -0.88 1.31
CA GLY A 450 5.16 -1.30 2.70
C GLY A 450 4.89 -0.16 3.69
N VAL A 451 4.19 0.90 3.28
CA VAL A 451 3.80 2.03 4.14
C VAL A 451 2.37 1.81 4.65
N THR A 452 2.20 0.74 5.42
CA THR A 452 0.89 0.14 5.74
C THR A 452 -0.08 1.09 6.42
N ASP A 453 0.37 1.91 7.37
CA ASP A 453 -0.49 2.82 8.12
C ASP A 453 -1.06 3.94 7.23
N ARG A 454 -0.20 4.46 6.34
CA ARG A 454 -0.57 5.49 5.36
C ARG A 454 -1.52 4.90 4.30
N ALA A 455 -1.26 3.67 3.84
CA ALA A 455 -2.17 2.97 2.94
C ALA A 455 -3.55 2.75 3.58
N ALA A 456 -3.59 2.34 4.86
CA ALA A 456 -4.84 2.17 5.60
C ALA A 456 -5.61 3.49 5.77
N ALA A 457 -4.91 4.61 6.04
CA ALA A 457 -5.54 5.94 6.10
C ALA A 457 -6.15 6.35 4.75
N ALA A 458 -5.43 6.13 3.64
CA ALA A 458 -5.94 6.39 2.29
C ALA A 458 -7.17 5.54 1.97
N THR A 459 -7.15 4.24 2.30
CA THR A 459 -8.32 3.38 2.12
C THR A 459 -9.50 3.82 3.01
N GLY A 460 -9.23 4.24 4.25
CA GLY A 460 -10.26 4.78 5.15
C GLY A 460 -10.92 6.04 4.61
N PHE A 461 -10.14 6.93 3.99
CA PHE A 461 -10.67 8.08 3.26
C PHE A 461 -11.62 7.64 2.12
N LEU A 462 -11.20 6.66 1.30
CA LEU A 462 -12.02 6.16 0.19
C LEU A 462 -13.34 5.53 0.67
N VAL A 463 -13.32 4.82 1.80
CA VAL A 463 -14.54 4.26 2.43
C VAL A 463 -15.54 5.38 2.77
N GLY A 464 -15.06 6.52 3.25
CA GLY A 464 -15.88 7.69 3.54
C GLY A 464 -16.50 8.36 2.30
N ARG A 465 -16.01 8.04 1.10
CA ARG A 465 -16.47 8.60 -0.18
C ARG A 465 -17.52 7.74 -0.90
N ILE A 466 -17.79 6.53 -0.40
CA ILE A 466 -18.78 5.62 -0.99
C ILE A 466 -20.19 6.20 -0.76
N ALA A 467 -20.85 6.61 -1.83
CA ALA A 467 -22.23 7.08 -1.80
C ALA A 467 -23.22 5.92 -1.63
N THR A 468 -24.49 6.23 -1.30
CA THR A 468 -25.57 5.24 -1.11
C THR A 468 -25.77 4.30 -2.31
N GLY A 469 -25.41 4.73 -3.52
CA GLY A 469 -25.46 3.92 -4.74
C GLY A 469 -24.22 3.06 -5.02
N GLY A 470 -23.21 3.09 -4.15
CA GLY A 470 -21.97 2.33 -4.28
C GLY A 470 -20.84 3.04 -5.04
N GLY A 471 -21.15 4.01 -5.91
CA GLY A 471 -20.14 4.84 -6.55
C GLY A 471 -19.53 5.85 -5.58
N LEU A 472 -18.33 6.35 -5.88
CA LEU A 472 -17.60 7.28 -5.04
C LEU A 472 -17.70 8.71 -5.58
N SER A 473 -17.87 9.67 -4.67
CA SER A 473 -17.75 11.08 -5.01
C SER A 473 -16.31 11.43 -5.40
N PRO A 474 -16.08 12.26 -6.44
CA PRO A 474 -14.73 12.59 -6.88
C PRO A 474 -14.00 13.48 -5.87
N ASP A 475 -14.68 14.46 -5.28
CA ASP A 475 -14.10 15.45 -4.35
C ASP A 475 -15.20 16.08 -3.46
N PRO A 476 -14.86 16.86 -2.41
CA PRO A 476 -15.86 17.41 -1.48
C PRO A 476 -16.87 18.38 -2.10
N SER A 477 -16.54 18.99 -3.25
CA SER A 477 -17.39 19.95 -3.94
C SER A 477 -18.49 19.28 -4.77
N ASN A 478 -18.28 18.02 -5.18
CA ASN A 478 -19.24 17.23 -5.93
C ASN A 478 -19.57 15.92 -5.17
N PRO A 479 -20.71 15.84 -4.47
CA PRO A 479 -21.08 14.65 -3.72
C PRO A 479 -21.61 13.51 -4.60
N ASP A 480 -21.85 13.75 -5.89
CA ASP A 480 -22.38 12.74 -6.80
C ASP A 480 -21.30 11.74 -7.20
N ALA A 481 -21.70 10.49 -7.41
CA ALA A 481 -20.78 9.43 -7.79
C ALA A 481 -20.20 9.65 -9.18
N ASP A 482 -18.86 9.57 -9.29
CA ASP A 482 -18.12 9.68 -10.55
C ASP A 482 -17.46 8.34 -10.94
N LEU A 483 -17.50 8.02 -12.23
CA LEU A 483 -17.02 6.74 -12.75
C LEU A 483 -15.49 6.61 -12.68
N ALA A 484 -14.75 7.68 -12.98
CA ALA A 484 -13.30 7.65 -12.98
C ALA A 484 -12.77 7.55 -11.54
N ALA A 485 -13.33 8.35 -10.63
CA ALA A 485 -13.06 8.27 -9.20
C ALA A 485 -13.36 6.87 -8.64
N THR A 486 -14.53 6.32 -8.98
CA THR A 486 -14.92 4.97 -8.52
C THR A 486 -13.96 3.90 -9.05
N GLY A 487 -13.61 3.95 -10.33
CA GLY A 487 -12.68 3.00 -10.95
C GLY A 487 -11.28 3.04 -10.34
N ALA A 488 -10.75 4.24 -10.07
CA ALA A 488 -9.43 4.42 -9.46
C ALA A 488 -9.37 3.93 -8.00
N ALA A 489 -10.46 4.06 -7.26
CA ALA A 489 -10.56 3.60 -5.87
C ALA A 489 -10.82 2.08 -5.74
N ALA A 490 -11.43 1.45 -6.75
CA ALA A 490 -11.89 0.07 -6.69
C ALA A 490 -10.79 -0.94 -6.30
N LEU A 491 -9.58 -0.78 -6.85
CA LEU A 491 -8.46 -1.68 -6.55
C LEU A 491 -8.00 -1.56 -5.09
N ALA A 492 -7.86 -0.32 -4.59
CA ALA A 492 -7.48 -0.07 -3.21
C ALA A 492 -8.56 -0.55 -2.21
N LEU A 493 -9.84 -0.33 -2.52
CA LEU A 493 -10.96 -0.82 -1.72
C LEU A 493 -11.05 -2.35 -1.70
N ALA A 494 -10.66 -3.01 -2.79
CA ALA A 494 -10.56 -4.46 -2.87
C ALA A 494 -9.27 -5.02 -2.22
N GLY A 495 -8.39 -4.17 -1.70
CA GLY A 495 -7.14 -4.58 -1.07
C GLY A 495 -6.10 -5.13 -2.05
N THR A 496 -6.16 -4.72 -3.32
CA THR A 496 -5.24 -5.16 -4.37
C THR A 496 -4.60 -3.98 -5.10
N ASN A 497 -3.75 -4.25 -6.08
CA ASN A 497 -3.10 -3.25 -6.92
C ASN A 497 -2.95 -3.78 -8.35
N LEU A 498 -2.76 -2.87 -9.31
CA LEU A 498 -2.71 -3.22 -10.73
C LEU A 498 -1.57 -4.20 -11.08
N ALA A 499 -0.45 -4.17 -10.35
CA ALA A 499 0.69 -5.06 -10.60
C ALA A 499 0.44 -6.51 -10.14
N ALA A 500 -0.34 -6.72 -9.07
CA ALA A 500 -0.64 -8.03 -8.51
C ALA A 500 -2.04 -8.58 -8.89
N LEU A 501 -2.93 -7.74 -9.44
CA LEU A 501 -4.31 -8.11 -9.74
C LEU A 501 -4.41 -9.35 -10.66
N THR A 502 -5.20 -10.33 -10.26
CA THR A 502 -5.58 -11.50 -11.09
C THR A 502 -7.05 -11.83 -10.86
N HIS A 503 -7.82 -11.97 -11.93
CA HIS A 503 -9.25 -12.31 -11.88
C HIS A 503 -9.63 -13.14 -13.11
N ARG A 504 -9.38 -14.45 -13.08
CA ARG A 504 -9.57 -15.30 -14.27
C ARG A 504 -11.04 -15.54 -14.56
N LEU A 505 -11.47 -15.19 -15.77
CA LEU A 505 -12.84 -15.43 -16.22
C LEU A 505 -13.00 -16.87 -16.73
N GLY A 506 -13.80 -17.66 -16.02
CA GLY A 506 -14.64 -18.74 -16.57
C GLY A 506 -13.99 -19.80 -17.49
N GLY A 507 -12.67 -19.98 -17.46
CA GLY A 507 -11.97 -21.04 -18.17
C GLY A 507 -10.98 -21.73 -17.24
N PRO A 508 -10.71 -23.03 -17.42
CA PRO A 508 -9.53 -23.62 -16.80
C PRO A 508 -8.31 -22.76 -17.21
N PRO A 509 -7.33 -22.59 -16.31
CA PRO A 509 -5.98 -22.16 -16.67
C PRO A 509 -5.57 -22.78 -18.01
N PRO A 510 -4.81 -22.08 -18.88
CA PRO A 510 -4.18 -22.79 -19.98
C PRO A 510 -3.46 -24.00 -19.39
N ALA A 511 -3.72 -25.18 -19.94
CA ALA A 511 -3.03 -26.39 -19.52
C ALA A 511 -1.53 -26.09 -19.49
N GLY A 512 -0.93 -26.13 -18.28
CA GLY A 512 0.47 -25.76 -18.09
C GLY A 512 0.77 -24.51 -17.25
N PHE A 513 -0.22 -23.74 -16.77
CA PHE A 513 0.07 -22.77 -15.69
C PHE A 513 0.30 -23.53 -14.39
N ARG A 514 1.58 -23.77 -14.06
CA ARG A 514 2.03 -24.58 -12.92
C ARG A 514 2.96 -23.73 -12.04
N PRO A 515 3.10 -24.07 -10.74
CA PRO A 515 4.02 -23.36 -9.88
C PRO A 515 5.46 -23.52 -10.40
N ASP A 516 6.27 -22.48 -10.29
CA ASP A 516 7.69 -22.53 -10.60
C ASP A 516 8.43 -23.24 -9.44
N LEU A 517 8.61 -24.55 -9.59
CA LEU A 517 9.25 -25.37 -8.57
C LEU A 517 10.74 -25.05 -8.42
N ALA A 518 11.42 -24.55 -9.45
CA ALA A 518 12.83 -24.16 -9.34
C ALA A 518 12.98 -22.91 -8.46
N LYS A 519 12.05 -21.96 -8.63
CA LYS A 519 11.97 -20.77 -7.78
C LYS A 519 11.54 -21.13 -6.35
N GLY A 520 10.60 -22.05 -6.19
CA GLY A 520 10.22 -22.60 -4.89
C GLY A 520 11.38 -23.29 -4.17
N VAL A 521 12.16 -24.11 -4.87
CA VAL A 521 13.40 -24.69 -4.32
C VAL A 521 14.39 -23.60 -3.93
N SER A 522 14.59 -22.59 -4.78
CA SER A 522 15.50 -21.46 -4.50
C SER A 522 15.11 -20.70 -3.23
N TYR A 523 13.80 -20.47 -3.02
CA TYR A 523 13.27 -19.92 -1.78
C TYR A 523 13.61 -20.82 -0.58
N LEU A 524 13.33 -22.13 -0.69
CA LEU A 524 13.55 -23.07 0.42
C LEU A 524 15.03 -23.15 0.83
N VAL A 525 15.97 -23.21 -0.13
CA VAL A 525 17.41 -23.35 0.17
C VAL A 525 18.13 -22.03 0.42
N ALA A 526 17.41 -20.89 0.33
CA ALA A 526 17.97 -19.57 0.58
C ALA A 526 18.58 -19.51 2.01
N PRO A 527 19.75 -18.88 2.20
CA PRO A 527 20.40 -18.82 3.51
C PRO A 527 19.55 -18.20 4.63
N ALA A 528 18.61 -17.33 4.27
CA ALA A 528 17.66 -16.73 5.21
C ALA A 528 16.63 -17.73 5.75
N ASN A 529 16.32 -18.77 4.98
CA ASN A 529 15.31 -19.78 5.31
C ASN A 529 15.96 -21.06 5.85
N LEU A 530 16.93 -21.62 5.12
CA LEU A 530 17.63 -22.85 5.49
C LEU A 530 18.93 -22.55 6.25
N ILE A 531 18.78 -22.19 7.52
CA ILE A 531 19.88 -21.82 8.42
C ILE A 531 20.61 -23.09 8.85
N ASP A 532 21.89 -23.24 8.46
CA ASP A 532 22.72 -24.41 8.76
C ASP A 532 22.06 -25.77 8.42
N GLY A 533 21.25 -25.80 7.36
CA GLY A 533 20.53 -27.00 6.92
C GLY A 533 19.25 -27.31 7.70
N ARG A 534 18.64 -26.31 8.37
CA ARG A 534 17.47 -26.46 9.23
C ARG A 534 16.48 -25.31 9.05
N TYR A 535 15.21 -25.56 9.38
CA TYR A 535 14.19 -24.51 9.50
C TYR A 535 13.82 -24.26 10.96
N TYR A 536 13.48 -23.00 11.28
CA TYR A 536 13.23 -22.53 12.64
C TYR A 536 11.88 -21.81 12.79
N GLU A 537 11.13 -21.62 11.69
CA GLU A 537 9.94 -20.77 11.62
C GLU A 537 8.92 -21.06 12.74
N SER A 538 8.72 -22.32 13.10
CA SER A 538 7.74 -22.69 14.13
C SER A 538 8.24 -22.54 15.57
N PHE A 539 9.54 -22.46 15.80
CA PHE A 539 10.12 -22.38 17.14
C PHE A 539 11.38 -21.49 17.17
N PRO A 540 11.28 -20.25 17.67
CA PRO A 540 12.45 -19.40 17.86
C PRO A 540 13.41 -20.05 18.89
N GLY A 541 14.59 -20.51 18.42
CA GLY A 541 15.66 -21.02 19.28
C GLY A 541 16.01 -22.52 19.16
N TYR A 542 15.21 -23.32 18.44
CA TYR A 542 15.53 -24.74 18.16
C TYR A 542 15.03 -25.12 16.76
N PRO A 543 15.71 -26.06 16.06
CA PRO A 543 15.25 -26.48 14.75
C PRO A 543 13.90 -27.19 14.83
N ASP A 544 13.00 -26.86 13.93
CA ASP A 544 11.80 -27.65 13.71
C ASP A 544 12.18 -28.87 12.86
N PHE A 545 12.36 -30.04 13.51
CA PHE A 545 12.68 -31.28 12.81
C PHE A 545 11.58 -31.70 11.83
N GLY A 546 10.32 -31.49 12.19
CA GLY A 546 9.18 -31.85 11.34
C GLY A 546 9.18 -31.06 10.03
N LEU A 547 9.36 -29.74 10.12
CA LEU A 547 9.46 -28.84 8.97
C LEU A 547 10.75 -29.06 8.18
N THR A 548 11.87 -29.32 8.86
CA THR A 548 13.15 -29.67 8.22
C THR A 548 13.02 -30.93 7.36
N ILE A 549 12.29 -31.94 7.85
CA ILE A 549 11.99 -33.14 7.06
C ILE A 549 11.02 -32.83 5.90
N ASP A 550 10.05 -31.94 6.07
CA ASP A 550 9.15 -31.53 4.98
C ASP A 550 9.91 -30.86 3.83
N GLY A 551 10.88 -30.00 4.15
CA GLY A 551 11.76 -29.44 3.13
C GLY A 551 12.66 -30.48 2.47
N ALA A 552 13.13 -31.49 3.21
CA ALA A 552 13.85 -32.62 2.61
C ALA A 552 12.95 -33.41 1.64
N TYR A 553 11.67 -33.62 1.96
CA TYR A 553 10.72 -34.21 1.01
C TYR A 553 10.53 -33.36 -0.24
N ALA A 554 10.45 -32.03 -0.09
CA ALA A 554 10.35 -31.11 -1.22
C ALA A 554 11.57 -31.19 -2.14
N LEU A 555 12.78 -31.22 -1.58
CA LEU A 555 14.02 -31.37 -2.34
C LEU A 555 14.12 -32.76 -3.00
N ALA A 556 13.69 -33.82 -2.30
CA ALA A 556 13.66 -35.17 -2.86
C ALA A 556 12.66 -35.29 -4.03
N ALA A 557 11.48 -34.68 -3.91
CA ALA A 557 10.43 -34.74 -4.92
C ALA A 557 10.81 -33.95 -6.20
N THR A 558 11.53 -32.84 -6.04
CA THR A 558 11.94 -31.98 -7.16
C THR A 558 13.31 -32.33 -7.73
N GLY A 559 14.20 -32.94 -6.94
CA GLY A 559 15.60 -33.11 -7.28
C GLY A 559 16.38 -31.79 -7.40
N GLY A 560 15.86 -30.71 -6.79
CA GLY A 560 16.36 -29.35 -7.03
C GLY A 560 17.69 -29.01 -6.34
N ASP A 561 18.06 -29.70 -5.25
CA ASP A 561 19.35 -29.53 -4.58
C ASP A 561 19.73 -30.78 -3.74
N ASP A 562 20.44 -31.73 -4.35
CA ASP A 562 20.88 -32.97 -3.70
C ASP A 562 21.87 -32.72 -2.56
N ALA A 563 22.69 -31.66 -2.64
CA ALA A 563 23.70 -31.36 -1.63
C ALA A 563 23.05 -30.87 -0.34
N LYS A 564 22.08 -29.95 -0.44
CA LYS A 564 21.28 -29.49 0.71
C LYS A 564 20.38 -30.59 1.24
N LEU A 565 19.75 -31.39 0.37
CA LEU A 565 18.99 -32.56 0.77
C LEU A 565 19.85 -33.51 1.61
N ARG A 566 21.03 -33.89 1.11
CA ARG A 566 21.95 -34.75 1.85
C ARG A 566 22.37 -34.13 3.18
N ALA A 567 22.69 -32.84 3.21
CA ALA A 567 23.09 -32.16 4.44
C ALA A 567 21.99 -32.23 5.52
N ILE A 568 20.72 -32.06 5.14
CA ILE A 568 19.57 -32.22 6.05
C ILE A 568 19.50 -33.67 6.59
N VAL A 569 19.59 -34.66 5.70
CA VAL A 569 19.50 -36.07 6.08
C VAL A 569 20.66 -36.48 7.00
N GLU A 570 21.88 -36.05 6.69
CA GLU A 570 23.06 -36.32 7.51
C GLU A 570 23.01 -35.62 8.88
N PHE A 571 22.45 -34.41 8.94
CA PHE A 571 22.19 -33.73 10.21
C PHE A 571 21.24 -34.54 11.11
N LEU A 572 20.13 -35.03 10.55
CA LEU A 572 19.16 -35.85 11.27
C LEU A 572 19.78 -37.21 11.66
N ARG A 573 20.53 -37.84 10.75
CA ARG A 573 21.25 -39.09 11.02
C ARG A 573 22.32 -38.93 12.10
N GLY A 574 22.93 -37.75 12.19
CA GLY A 574 23.92 -37.39 13.21
C GLY A 574 23.33 -37.08 14.59
N GLY A 575 22.03 -37.29 14.80
CA GLY A 575 21.34 -37.07 16.08
C GLY A 575 20.65 -35.70 16.19
N GLY A 576 20.74 -34.84 15.17
CA GLY A 576 19.96 -33.61 15.12
C GLY A 576 20.30 -32.57 16.21
N ALA A 577 21.49 -32.63 16.82
CA ALA A 577 21.85 -31.76 17.94
C ALA A 577 22.22 -30.33 17.50
N VAL A 578 21.71 -29.31 18.22
CA VAL A 578 22.03 -27.89 17.98
C VAL A 578 22.36 -27.18 19.29
N GLY A 579 23.56 -26.60 19.37
CA GLY A 579 24.03 -25.86 20.55
C GLY A 579 24.12 -26.71 21.83
N ASP A 580 24.37 -26.06 22.95
CA ASP A 580 24.49 -26.70 24.28
C ASP A 580 23.12 -27.04 24.91
N ASN A 581 22.03 -26.73 24.21
CA ASN A 581 20.64 -26.78 24.70
C ASN A 581 20.12 -28.22 24.84
N GLY A 582 20.79 -29.19 24.21
CA GLY A 582 20.52 -30.62 24.37
C GLY A 582 19.30 -31.19 23.65
N PHE A 583 18.47 -30.39 22.94
CA PHE A 583 17.34 -30.92 22.18
C PHE A 583 17.80 -31.63 20.89
N THR A 584 17.48 -32.92 20.76
CA THR A 584 17.96 -33.82 19.69
C THR A 584 16.79 -34.47 18.96
N VAL A 585 17.07 -35.07 17.80
CA VAL A 585 16.07 -35.85 17.07
C VAL A 585 15.56 -37.01 17.93
N ASP A 586 16.44 -37.66 18.70
CA ASP A 586 16.09 -38.78 19.57
C ASP A 586 15.11 -38.38 20.67
N MET A 587 15.30 -37.18 21.26
CA MET A 587 14.35 -36.63 22.24
C MET A 587 13.00 -36.31 21.59
N TRP A 588 12.98 -35.82 20.35
CA TRP A 588 11.74 -35.57 19.61
C TRP A 588 11.00 -36.85 19.24
N LEU A 589 11.73 -37.91 18.89
CA LEU A 589 11.16 -39.22 18.56
C LEU A 589 10.72 -40.01 19.80
N GLY A 590 11.43 -39.85 20.92
CA GLY A 590 11.22 -40.60 22.16
C GLY A 590 11.57 -42.10 22.04
N VAL A 591 12.33 -42.51 21.00
CA VAL A 591 12.66 -43.92 20.73
C VAL A 591 13.36 -44.55 21.93
N GLY A 592 12.98 -45.78 22.27
CA GLY A 592 13.50 -46.49 23.44
C GLY A 592 12.94 -46.03 24.78
N THR A 593 11.98 -45.10 24.79
CA THR A 593 11.28 -44.63 26.00
C THR A 593 9.79 -44.91 25.94
N ASP A 594 9.11 -44.72 27.07
CA ASP A 594 7.64 -44.82 27.12
C ASP A 594 6.92 -43.72 26.32
N TYR A 595 7.63 -42.67 25.92
CA TYR A 595 7.11 -41.51 25.20
C TYR A 595 7.36 -41.53 23.69
N ALA A 596 7.75 -42.68 23.14
CA ALA A 596 8.02 -42.86 21.71
C ALA A 596 6.80 -42.47 20.85
N VAL A 597 7.00 -41.54 19.90
CA VAL A 597 5.94 -40.94 19.08
C VAL A 597 5.92 -41.60 17.70
N GLY A 598 4.97 -42.52 17.48
CA GLY A 598 4.93 -43.34 16.26
C GLY A 598 4.85 -42.55 14.96
N GLY A 599 4.11 -41.44 14.94
CA GLY A 599 4.04 -40.57 13.76
C GLY A 599 5.37 -39.90 13.41
N ALA A 600 6.14 -39.47 14.42
CA ALA A 600 7.46 -38.87 14.22
C ALA A 600 8.49 -39.93 13.78
N ILE A 601 8.45 -41.12 14.38
CA ILE A 601 9.29 -42.27 13.98
C ILE A 601 9.01 -42.64 12.52
N GLY A 602 7.72 -42.74 12.15
CA GLY A 602 7.31 -42.98 10.77
C GLY A 602 7.82 -41.91 9.80
N LYS A 603 7.79 -40.64 10.22
CA LYS A 603 8.30 -39.52 9.42
C LYS A 603 9.80 -39.63 9.15
N VAL A 604 10.61 -39.98 10.15
CA VAL A 604 12.07 -40.12 9.96
C VAL A 604 12.41 -41.39 9.19
N ALA A 605 11.70 -42.50 9.44
CA ALA A 605 11.90 -43.75 8.70
C ALA A 605 11.59 -43.56 7.20
N LEU A 606 10.51 -42.84 6.88
CA LEU A 606 10.17 -42.52 5.51
C LEU A 606 11.22 -41.61 4.85
N LEU A 607 11.76 -40.62 5.57
CA LEU A 607 12.85 -39.79 5.04
C LEU A 607 14.07 -40.65 4.69
N ALA A 608 14.49 -41.55 5.58
CA ALA A 608 15.62 -42.45 5.32
C ALA A 608 15.37 -43.27 4.05
N GLN A 609 14.20 -43.91 3.94
CA GLN A 609 13.82 -44.70 2.76
C GLN A 609 13.72 -43.87 1.48
N ALA A 610 13.21 -42.63 1.57
CA ALA A 610 13.08 -41.75 0.41
C ALA A 610 14.45 -41.30 -0.10
N THR A 611 15.48 -41.27 0.75
CA THR A 611 16.80 -40.70 0.44
C THR A 611 17.91 -41.74 0.28
N GLY A 612 17.55 -43.03 0.23
CA GLY A 612 18.48 -44.15 0.02
C GLY A 612 19.15 -44.68 1.29
N TYR A 613 18.82 -44.16 2.47
CA TYR A 613 19.35 -44.64 3.75
C TYR A 613 18.50 -45.80 4.30
N ASP A 614 19.14 -46.72 5.03
CA ASP A 614 18.45 -47.82 5.68
C ASP A 614 17.75 -47.37 6.97
N PRO A 615 16.39 -47.41 7.04
CA PRO A 615 15.66 -47.02 8.25
C PRO A 615 15.87 -47.98 9.43
N ARG A 616 16.47 -49.17 9.21
CA ARG A 616 16.79 -50.12 10.29
C ARG A 616 18.10 -49.81 11.03
N SER A 617 18.87 -48.84 10.52
CA SER A 617 20.14 -48.42 11.12
C SER A 617 20.32 -46.89 11.12
N PHE A 618 19.24 -46.14 10.95
CA PHE A 618 19.27 -44.68 10.83
C PHE A 618 19.42 -44.02 12.20
N GLY A 619 20.43 -43.16 12.36
CA GLY A 619 20.69 -42.48 13.64
C GLY A 619 21.03 -43.42 14.80
N GLY A 620 21.45 -44.66 14.51
CA GLY A 620 21.69 -45.69 15.52
C GLY A 620 20.44 -46.45 15.98
N HIS A 621 19.29 -46.21 15.35
CA HIS A 621 18.02 -46.84 15.69
C HIS A 621 17.49 -47.73 14.56
N ASP A 622 16.82 -48.82 14.93
CA ASP A 622 15.92 -49.53 14.01
C ASP A 622 14.52 -48.91 14.11
N LEU A 623 14.25 -47.92 13.25
CA LEU A 623 13.00 -47.17 13.27
C LEU A 623 11.79 -48.04 12.85
N ILE A 624 12.04 -49.11 12.09
CA ILE A 624 10.98 -50.03 11.66
C ILE A 624 10.59 -50.97 12.81
N ALA A 625 11.58 -51.47 13.56
CA ALA A 625 11.32 -52.21 14.80
C ALA A 625 10.63 -51.31 15.84
N ALA A 626 11.08 -50.06 15.98
CA ALA A 626 10.47 -49.09 16.89
C ALA A 626 8.98 -48.85 16.56
N LEU A 627 8.60 -48.75 15.28
CA LEU A 627 7.18 -48.69 14.87
C LEU A 627 6.38 -49.94 15.30
N GLY A 628 6.99 -51.13 15.22
CA GLY A 628 6.41 -52.36 15.72
C GLY A 628 6.15 -52.30 17.24
N ASP A 629 7.16 -51.87 18.01
CA ASP A 629 7.10 -51.79 19.48
C ASP A 629 6.05 -50.78 19.97
N VAL A 630 5.85 -49.67 19.24
CA VAL A 630 4.85 -48.66 19.59
C VAL A 630 3.46 -48.94 19.01
N THR A 631 3.24 -50.07 18.34
CA THR A 631 1.91 -50.45 17.85
C THR A 631 1.02 -50.87 19.02
N CYS A 632 -0.03 -50.11 19.26
CA CYS A 632 -0.94 -50.31 20.38
C CYS A 632 -1.73 -51.63 20.24
N ALA A 633 -1.79 -52.42 21.30
CA ALA A 633 -2.58 -53.64 21.35
C ALA A 633 -4.08 -53.39 21.67
N LYS A 634 -4.38 -52.25 22.30
CA LYS A 634 -5.71 -51.86 22.78
C LYS A 634 -5.75 -50.35 23.04
N VAL A 635 -6.93 -49.85 23.40
CA VAL A 635 -7.11 -48.49 23.92
C VAL A 635 -6.37 -48.34 25.25
N ASP A 636 -5.56 -47.29 25.37
CA ASP A 636 -4.83 -46.91 26.58
C ASP A 636 -4.47 -45.41 26.51
N ALA A 637 -5.22 -44.58 27.24
CA ALA A 637 -5.07 -43.13 27.18
C ALA A 637 -3.72 -42.66 27.75
N GLN A 638 -3.14 -43.40 28.70
CA GLN A 638 -1.89 -43.07 29.38
C GLN A 638 -0.70 -43.14 28.41
N THR A 639 -0.77 -44.07 27.47
CA THR A 639 0.21 -44.22 26.40
C THR A 639 -0.24 -43.52 25.11
N GLY A 640 -1.35 -42.77 25.11
CA GLY A 640 -1.85 -42.11 23.90
C GLY A 640 -2.31 -43.09 22.81
N CYS A 641 -2.71 -44.29 23.19
CA CYS A 641 -3.25 -45.32 22.31
C CYS A 641 -4.77 -45.19 22.17
N ALA A 642 -5.25 -44.84 20.99
CA ALA A 642 -6.69 -44.70 20.71
C ALA A 642 -7.38 -46.03 20.35
N GLY A 643 -6.63 -47.10 20.09
CA GLY A 643 -7.17 -48.41 19.73
C GLY A 643 -6.11 -49.40 19.30
N ALA A 644 -6.51 -50.66 19.08
CA ALA A 644 -5.62 -51.68 18.56
C ALA A 644 -5.17 -51.31 17.13
N GLY A 645 -3.85 -51.31 16.88
CA GLY A 645 -3.26 -50.91 15.59
C GLY A 645 -2.86 -49.43 15.48
N ASN A 646 -3.37 -48.54 16.33
CA ASN A 646 -2.85 -47.18 16.42
C ASN A 646 -1.36 -47.22 16.84
N TYR A 647 -0.50 -46.35 16.32
CA TYR A 647 0.81 -46.17 16.92
C TYR A 647 0.72 -45.23 18.13
N ARG A 648 1.54 -45.50 19.16
CA ARG A 648 1.63 -44.68 20.37
C ARG A 648 1.83 -43.19 20.02
N TYR A 649 1.01 -42.32 20.61
CA TYR A 649 1.01 -40.86 20.38
C TYR A 649 0.88 -40.43 18.90
N ALA A 650 0.46 -41.31 17.98
CA ALA A 650 0.01 -40.89 16.65
C ALA A 650 -1.42 -40.33 16.75
N THR A 651 -1.51 -39.07 17.19
CA THR A 651 -2.75 -38.34 17.48
C THR A 651 -3.43 -37.76 16.24
N SER A 652 -2.95 -38.08 15.04
CA SER A 652 -3.55 -37.68 13.77
C SER A 652 -3.49 -38.79 12.74
N VAL A 653 -4.46 -38.80 11.82
CA VAL A 653 -4.46 -39.72 10.67
C VAL A 653 -3.23 -39.50 9.79
N PHE A 654 -2.76 -38.26 9.68
CA PHE A 654 -1.50 -37.93 9.01
C PHE A 654 -0.33 -38.71 9.62
N GLY A 655 -0.14 -38.63 10.94
CA GLY A 655 0.93 -39.33 11.66
C GLY A 655 0.80 -40.86 11.58
N GLN A 656 -0.42 -41.38 11.72
CA GLN A 656 -0.70 -42.81 11.56
C GLN A 656 -0.33 -43.30 10.16
N SER A 657 -0.66 -42.53 9.12
CA SER A 657 -0.40 -42.87 7.72
C SER A 657 1.10 -42.92 7.41
N LEU A 658 1.90 -42.00 7.96
CA LEU A 658 3.36 -42.01 7.80
C LEU A 658 4.01 -43.30 8.33
N GLY A 659 3.60 -43.75 9.52
CA GLY A 659 4.09 -45.02 10.10
C GLY A 659 3.75 -46.24 9.23
N ILE A 660 2.52 -46.28 8.71
CA ILE A 660 2.07 -47.35 7.80
C ILE A 660 2.89 -47.34 6.51
N ILE A 661 3.07 -46.17 5.88
CA ILE A 661 3.88 -46.04 4.66
C ILE A 661 5.30 -46.55 4.91
N ALA A 662 5.92 -46.15 6.02
CA ALA A 662 7.28 -46.57 6.37
C ALA A 662 7.39 -48.10 6.56
N GLN A 663 6.44 -48.72 7.27
CA GLN A 663 6.42 -50.19 7.46
C GLN A 663 6.20 -50.94 6.14
N LEU A 664 5.24 -50.49 5.32
CA LEU A 664 4.95 -51.13 4.03
C LEU A 664 6.14 -51.03 3.08
N ARG A 665 6.77 -49.86 2.97
CA ARG A 665 8.00 -49.66 2.18
C ARG A 665 9.18 -50.50 2.68
N ALA A 666 9.23 -50.82 3.97
CA ALA A 666 10.24 -51.69 4.56
C ALA A 666 9.97 -53.20 4.33
N GLY A 667 8.88 -53.56 3.66
CA GLY A 667 8.46 -54.95 3.46
C GLY A 667 7.77 -55.58 4.67
N GLN A 668 7.32 -54.79 5.65
CA GLN A 668 6.70 -55.27 6.89
C GLN A 668 5.17 -55.35 6.80
N GLY A 669 4.65 -55.97 5.73
CA GLY A 669 3.21 -56.06 5.48
C GLY A 669 2.42 -56.74 6.62
N GLU A 670 2.97 -57.79 7.22
CA GLU A 670 2.32 -58.49 8.35
C GLU A 670 2.24 -57.60 9.60
N ALA A 671 3.33 -56.91 9.95
CA ALA A 671 3.35 -56.00 11.09
C ALA A 671 2.45 -54.77 10.87
N ALA A 672 2.32 -54.32 9.62
CA ALA A 672 1.45 -53.21 9.24
C ALA A 672 -0.04 -53.59 9.18
N ALA A 673 -0.42 -54.88 9.24
CA ALA A 673 -1.81 -55.32 9.06
C ALA A 673 -2.76 -54.66 10.07
N LYS A 674 -2.43 -54.66 11.37
CA LYS A 674 -3.25 -54.00 12.41
C LYS A 674 -3.27 -52.47 12.26
N PRO A 675 -2.14 -51.78 12.04
CA PRO A 675 -2.16 -50.35 11.70
C PRO A 675 -3.03 -49.99 10.49
N VAL A 676 -2.99 -50.79 9.43
CA VAL A 676 -3.82 -50.60 8.23
C VAL A 676 -5.30 -50.83 8.54
N GLU A 677 -5.64 -51.88 9.30
CA GLU A 677 -7.02 -52.12 9.75
C GLU A 677 -7.54 -50.97 10.62
N PHE A 678 -6.73 -50.47 11.55
CA PHE A 678 -7.07 -49.32 12.37
C PHE A 678 -7.32 -48.08 11.52
N LEU A 679 -6.42 -47.78 10.57
CA LEU A 679 -6.59 -46.66 9.64
C LEU A 679 -7.89 -46.79 8.84
N ARG A 680 -8.16 -47.95 8.23
CA ARG A 680 -9.43 -48.18 7.50
C ARG A 680 -10.67 -48.01 8.38
N GLY A 681 -10.58 -48.38 9.65
CA GLY A 681 -11.65 -48.17 10.63
C GLY A 681 -11.99 -46.70 10.88
N LEU A 682 -11.08 -45.77 10.54
CA LEU A 682 -11.31 -44.32 10.64
C LEU A 682 -12.00 -43.75 9.40
N GLN A 683 -12.10 -44.49 8.29
CA GLN A 683 -12.74 -44.00 7.08
C GLN A 683 -14.25 -43.80 7.31
N ARG A 684 -14.74 -42.62 6.97
CA ARG A 684 -16.16 -42.27 7.03
C ARG A 684 -16.93 -42.86 5.86
N ALA A 685 -18.26 -42.90 6.00
CA ALA A 685 -19.15 -43.44 4.97
C ALA A 685 -19.04 -42.72 3.61
N ASP A 686 -18.72 -41.42 3.62
CA ASP A 686 -18.52 -40.61 2.41
C ASP A 686 -17.10 -40.72 1.82
N GLY A 687 -16.21 -41.49 2.45
CA GLY A 687 -14.83 -41.71 2.02
C GLY A 687 -13.78 -40.85 2.71
N SER A 688 -14.20 -39.79 3.41
CA SER A 688 -13.30 -38.89 4.14
C SER A 688 -12.64 -39.56 5.34
N PHE A 689 -11.55 -38.97 5.81
CA PHE A 689 -10.90 -39.30 7.08
C PHE A 689 -10.89 -38.09 8.01
N PRO A 690 -10.96 -38.31 9.33
CA PRO A 690 -10.80 -37.26 10.33
C PRO A 690 -9.33 -36.77 10.37
N SER A 691 -9.12 -35.54 10.86
CA SER A 691 -7.78 -35.03 11.12
C SER A 691 -7.16 -35.69 12.35
N LEU A 692 -7.89 -35.68 13.47
CA LEU A 692 -7.37 -36.09 14.78
C LEU A 692 -7.78 -37.51 15.17
N ILE A 693 -6.97 -38.11 16.05
CA ILE A 693 -7.17 -39.41 16.68
C ILE A 693 -7.10 -39.21 18.21
N PRO A 694 -8.13 -39.57 18.99
CA PRO A 694 -9.42 -40.13 18.56
C PRO A 694 -10.27 -39.18 17.72
N ALA A 695 -11.04 -39.74 16.79
CA ALA A 695 -11.81 -38.98 15.81
C ALA A 695 -13.13 -38.43 16.37
N ALA A 696 -13.40 -37.14 16.16
CA ALA A 696 -14.72 -36.55 16.40
C ALA A 696 -15.66 -36.83 15.23
N ASP A 697 -16.94 -37.13 15.46
CA ASP A 697 -17.86 -37.63 14.43
C ASP A 697 -18.06 -36.73 13.19
N THR A 698 -17.90 -35.42 13.37
CA THR A 698 -18.06 -34.43 12.31
C THR A 698 -16.77 -34.13 11.54
N ASP A 699 -15.63 -34.64 12.02
CA ASP A 699 -14.30 -34.32 11.48
C ASP A 699 -14.07 -34.98 10.11
N ARG A 700 -13.74 -34.12 9.13
CA ARG A 700 -13.50 -34.43 7.72
C ARG A 700 -12.38 -33.53 7.24
N ASP A 701 -11.23 -34.10 6.91
CA ASP A 701 -10.01 -33.36 6.64
C ASP A 701 -9.36 -33.78 5.31
N VAL A 702 -9.04 -32.80 4.46
CA VAL A 702 -8.45 -33.05 3.13
C VAL A 702 -7.06 -33.65 3.27
N ASP A 703 -6.24 -33.08 4.15
CA ASP A 703 -4.84 -33.46 4.37
C ASP A 703 -4.75 -34.93 4.81
N SER A 704 -5.53 -35.26 5.84
CA SER A 704 -5.59 -36.62 6.38
C SER A 704 -6.22 -37.63 5.43
N THR A 705 -7.22 -37.23 4.65
CA THR A 705 -7.82 -38.09 3.61
C THR A 705 -6.80 -38.41 2.52
N ALA A 706 -6.02 -37.43 2.07
CA ALA A 706 -4.96 -37.62 1.07
C ALA A 706 -3.85 -38.52 1.60
N MET A 707 -3.40 -38.31 2.85
CA MET A 707 -2.39 -39.15 3.51
C MET A 707 -2.85 -40.60 3.68
N ALA A 708 -4.10 -40.81 4.14
CA ALA A 708 -4.67 -42.14 4.27
C ALA A 708 -4.78 -42.83 2.90
N ALA A 709 -5.20 -42.11 1.86
CA ALA A 709 -5.23 -42.64 0.49
C ALA A 709 -3.84 -43.05 -0.01
N MET A 710 -2.80 -42.23 0.23
CA MET A 710 -1.42 -42.58 -0.12
C MET A 710 -0.89 -43.81 0.63
N ALA A 711 -1.23 -43.96 1.92
CA ALA A 711 -0.86 -45.13 2.71
C ALA A 711 -1.55 -46.41 2.20
N LEU A 712 -2.87 -46.34 1.98
CA LEU A 712 -3.66 -47.48 1.51
C LEU A 712 -3.37 -47.85 0.05
N ALA A 713 -2.96 -46.90 -0.78
CA ALA A 713 -2.59 -47.15 -2.17
C ALA A 713 -1.34 -48.03 -2.33
N ALA A 714 -0.51 -48.16 -1.28
CA ALA A 714 0.60 -49.11 -1.26
C ALA A 714 0.14 -50.59 -1.22
N LEU A 715 -1.15 -50.84 -0.97
CA LEU A 715 -1.77 -52.17 -0.89
C LEU A 715 -2.64 -52.45 -2.13
N ALA A 716 -2.07 -52.33 -3.33
CA ALA A 716 -2.82 -52.42 -4.59
C ALA A 716 -3.52 -53.76 -4.82
N ASP A 717 -3.04 -54.84 -4.19
CA ASP A 717 -3.63 -56.19 -4.29
C ASP A 717 -4.75 -56.45 -3.27
N ASP A 718 -5.01 -55.52 -2.34
CA ASP A 718 -6.11 -55.62 -1.36
C ASP A 718 -7.36 -54.88 -1.90
N PRO A 719 -8.43 -55.59 -2.28
CA PRO A 719 -9.64 -54.96 -2.83
C PRO A 719 -10.32 -53.99 -1.88
N ALA A 720 -10.21 -54.22 -0.56
CA ALA A 720 -10.77 -53.31 0.43
C ALA A 720 -9.96 -52.02 0.51
N ALA A 721 -8.63 -52.10 0.40
CA ALA A 721 -7.76 -50.92 0.32
C ALA A 721 -8.01 -50.12 -0.96
N VAL A 722 -8.12 -50.78 -2.11
CA VAL A 722 -8.45 -50.12 -3.40
C VAL A 722 -9.79 -49.39 -3.29
N THR A 723 -10.83 -50.04 -2.75
CA THR A 723 -12.14 -49.43 -2.55
C THR A 723 -12.06 -48.22 -1.61
N ALA A 724 -11.28 -48.32 -0.53
CA ALA A 724 -11.08 -47.22 0.41
C ALA A 724 -10.37 -46.02 -0.25
N VAL A 725 -9.33 -46.27 -1.06
CA VAL A 725 -8.65 -45.23 -1.84
C VAL A 725 -9.62 -44.56 -2.80
N ASP A 726 -10.36 -45.32 -3.59
CA ASP A 726 -11.26 -44.74 -4.60
C ASP A 726 -12.35 -43.86 -3.95
N LYS A 727 -12.88 -44.27 -2.78
CA LYS A 727 -13.81 -43.43 -1.99
C LYS A 727 -13.15 -42.16 -1.47
N ALA A 728 -11.94 -42.26 -0.93
CA ALA A 728 -11.19 -41.11 -0.42
C ALA A 728 -10.91 -40.09 -1.52
N LEU A 729 -10.48 -40.54 -2.70
CA LEU A 729 -10.19 -39.67 -3.84
C LEU A 729 -11.45 -39.06 -4.45
N ALA A 730 -12.55 -39.82 -4.52
CA ALA A 730 -13.85 -39.28 -4.94
C ALA A 730 -14.32 -38.18 -3.99
N TRP A 731 -14.16 -38.37 -2.68
CA TRP A 731 -14.47 -37.35 -1.69
C TRP A 731 -13.57 -36.12 -1.84
N ILE A 732 -12.24 -36.27 -1.93
CA ILE A 732 -11.32 -35.16 -2.17
C ILE A 732 -11.74 -34.41 -3.43
N ALA A 733 -11.93 -35.08 -4.56
CA ALA A 733 -12.34 -34.42 -5.80
C ALA A 733 -13.65 -33.62 -5.65
N SER A 734 -14.58 -34.07 -4.79
CA SER A 734 -15.83 -33.36 -4.51
C SER A 734 -15.68 -32.11 -3.64
N THR A 735 -14.56 -31.96 -2.91
CA THR A 735 -14.30 -30.78 -2.06
C THR A 735 -13.52 -29.69 -2.78
N GLN A 736 -13.06 -29.95 -4.02
CA GLN A 736 -12.35 -28.96 -4.82
C GLN A 736 -13.25 -27.75 -5.13
N LYS A 737 -12.76 -26.55 -4.84
CA LYS A 737 -13.49 -25.31 -5.08
C LYS A 737 -13.41 -24.86 -6.54
N GLU A 738 -14.23 -23.86 -6.87
CA GLU A 738 -14.34 -23.35 -8.24
C GLU A 738 -13.03 -22.75 -8.77
N HIS A 739 -12.19 -22.14 -7.94
CA HIS A 739 -10.87 -21.63 -8.35
C HIS A 739 -9.77 -22.70 -8.34
N GLY A 740 -10.08 -23.95 -7.95
CA GLY A 740 -9.14 -25.09 -7.98
C GLY A 740 -8.49 -25.46 -6.65
N GLY A 741 -8.55 -24.58 -5.65
CA GLY A 741 -8.03 -24.81 -4.31
C GLY A 741 -8.91 -25.75 -3.48
N PHE A 742 -8.38 -26.19 -2.34
CA PHE A 742 -9.05 -27.09 -1.42
C PHE A 742 -9.19 -26.45 -0.03
N PRO A 743 -10.29 -26.74 0.69
CA PRO A 743 -10.44 -26.29 2.06
C PRO A 743 -9.40 -26.95 2.98
N GLY A 744 -8.93 -26.18 3.96
CA GLY A 744 -8.07 -26.65 5.05
C GLY A 744 -8.28 -25.80 6.31
N ALA A 745 -7.48 -26.05 7.35
CA ALA A 745 -7.62 -25.36 8.64
C ALA A 745 -7.51 -23.83 8.54
N ALA A 746 -6.75 -23.32 7.59
CA ALA A 746 -6.55 -21.89 7.32
C ALA A 746 -7.53 -21.31 6.27
N GLY A 747 -8.59 -22.02 5.90
CA GLY A 747 -9.52 -21.59 4.86
C GLY A 747 -9.19 -22.23 3.51
N ASP A 748 -8.82 -21.44 2.50
CA ASP A 748 -8.44 -21.97 1.19
C ASP A 748 -6.94 -22.28 1.10
N SER A 749 -6.58 -23.46 1.57
CA SER A 749 -5.23 -23.82 1.98
C SER A 749 -4.35 -24.28 0.80
N THR A 750 -3.17 -23.67 0.65
CA THR A 750 -2.17 -24.10 -0.35
C THR A 750 -1.59 -25.46 0.04
N ASN A 751 -1.35 -25.69 1.32
CA ASN A 751 -0.91 -26.97 1.89
C ASN A 751 -1.89 -28.12 1.56
N SER A 752 -3.17 -27.91 1.83
CA SER A 752 -4.23 -28.90 1.60
C SER A 752 -4.40 -29.18 0.11
N THR A 753 -4.28 -28.13 -0.72
CA THR A 753 -4.31 -28.28 -2.17
C THR A 753 -3.13 -29.12 -2.68
N ALA A 754 -1.94 -28.92 -2.13
CA ALA A 754 -0.75 -29.69 -2.49
C ALA A 754 -0.87 -31.18 -2.13
N LEU A 755 -1.42 -31.50 -0.96
CA LEU A 755 -1.71 -32.89 -0.57
C LEU A 755 -2.83 -33.51 -1.42
N ALA A 756 -3.87 -32.74 -1.74
CA ALA A 756 -4.92 -33.19 -2.64
C ALA A 756 -4.38 -33.56 -4.03
N ILE A 757 -3.40 -32.80 -4.56
CA ILE A 757 -2.73 -33.14 -5.83
C ILE A 757 -2.02 -34.50 -5.73
N GLN A 758 -1.24 -34.75 -4.67
CA GLN A 758 -0.57 -36.04 -4.48
C GLN A 758 -1.58 -37.19 -4.37
N GLY A 759 -2.67 -37.01 -3.62
CA GLY A 759 -3.74 -37.98 -3.50
C GLY A 759 -4.42 -38.27 -4.85
N LEU A 760 -4.92 -37.24 -5.53
CA LEU A 760 -5.63 -37.38 -6.81
C LEU A 760 -4.75 -37.98 -7.91
N THR A 761 -3.43 -37.73 -7.86
CA THR A 761 -2.46 -38.30 -8.81
C THR A 761 -2.36 -39.83 -8.72
N LEU A 762 -2.73 -40.45 -7.60
CA LEU A 762 -2.85 -41.92 -7.47
C LEU A 762 -3.85 -42.54 -8.47
N ARG A 763 -4.76 -41.72 -9.00
CA ARG A 763 -5.69 -42.04 -10.11
C ARG A 763 -5.65 -40.92 -11.16
N GLY A 764 -4.44 -40.49 -11.55
CA GLY A 764 -4.23 -39.30 -12.37
C GLY A 764 -5.03 -39.27 -13.68
N SER A 765 -5.28 -40.40 -14.33
CA SER A 765 -6.12 -40.45 -15.54
C SER A 765 -7.57 -40.03 -15.28
N SER A 766 -8.10 -40.31 -14.08
CA SER A 766 -9.49 -40.02 -13.70
C SER A 766 -9.66 -38.61 -13.16
N TYR A 767 -8.59 -38.01 -12.59
CA TYR A 767 -8.64 -36.71 -11.93
C TYR A 767 -7.71 -35.66 -12.55
N ALA A 768 -7.29 -35.86 -13.81
CA ALA A 768 -6.35 -34.95 -14.50
C ALA A 768 -6.83 -33.50 -14.48
N ALA A 769 -8.12 -33.26 -14.75
CA ALA A 769 -8.69 -31.91 -14.76
C ALA A 769 -8.64 -31.25 -13.37
N GLN A 770 -8.94 -32.01 -12.32
CA GLN A 770 -8.87 -31.53 -10.94
C GLN A 770 -7.42 -31.21 -10.56
N VAL A 771 -6.47 -32.08 -10.92
CA VAL A 771 -5.04 -31.87 -10.66
C VAL A 771 -4.52 -30.64 -11.40
N ASP A 772 -4.82 -30.47 -12.68
CA ASP A 772 -4.38 -29.30 -13.45
C ASP A 772 -4.95 -27.99 -12.88
N LYS A 773 -6.21 -28.02 -12.44
CA LYS A 773 -6.85 -26.87 -11.80
C LYS A 773 -6.23 -26.53 -10.45
N ALA A 774 -5.89 -27.54 -9.66
CA ALA A 774 -5.22 -27.39 -8.37
C ALA A 774 -3.79 -26.86 -8.54
N LEU A 775 -3.03 -27.35 -9.52
CA LEU A 775 -1.69 -26.86 -9.83
C LEU A 775 -1.70 -25.39 -10.22
N ALA A 776 -2.69 -24.98 -11.02
CA ALA A 776 -2.79 -23.58 -11.42
C ALA A 776 -3.27 -22.65 -10.31
N PHE A 777 -4.10 -23.16 -9.38
CA PHE A 777 -4.39 -22.45 -8.15
C PHE A 777 -3.09 -22.22 -7.36
N LEU A 778 -2.29 -23.26 -7.14
CA LEU A 778 -1.00 -23.10 -6.44
C LEU A 778 -0.08 -22.10 -7.16
N ALA A 779 -0.06 -22.13 -8.50
CA ALA A 779 0.72 -21.21 -9.29
C ALA A 779 0.29 -19.74 -9.11
N SER A 780 -1.00 -19.48 -8.87
CA SER A 780 -1.49 -18.12 -8.56
C SER A 780 -1.22 -17.70 -7.11
N GLN A 781 -0.86 -18.63 -6.23
CA GLN A 781 -0.50 -18.36 -4.84
C GLN A 781 1.03 -18.26 -4.62
N GLN A 782 1.84 -18.39 -5.68
CA GLN A 782 3.29 -18.28 -5.58
C GLN A 782 3.73 -16.80 -5.58
N ASN A 783 4.53 -16.43 -4.60
CA ASN A 783 5.05 -15.07 -4.44
C ASN A 783 6.31 -14.82 -5.31
N ASP A 784 6.70 -13.55 -5.38
CA ASP A 784 7.86 -13.11 -6.17
C ASP A 784 9.22 -13.63 -5.67
N ASP A 785 9.32 -14.01 -4.40
CA ASP A 785 10.50 -14.67 -3.84
C ASP A 785 10.54 -16.18 -4.12
N GLY A 786 9.47 -16.75 -4.69
CA GLY A 786 9.31 -18.18 -4.99
C GLY A 786 8.57 -18.97 -3.92
N GLY A 787 8.40 -18.42 -2.72
CA GLY A 787 7.64 -19.05 -1.65
C GLY A 787 6.12 -18.93 -1.87
N PHE A 788 5.35 -19.52 -0.96
CA PHE A 788 3.91 -19.60 -1.05
C PHE A 788 3.25 -19.06 0.21
N THR A 789 2.10 -18.40 0.05
CA THR A 789 1.23 -18.06 1.19
C THR A 789 0.52 -19.31 1.73
N VAL A 790 0.05 -19.24 2.98
CA VAL A 790 -0.65 -20.35 3.66
C VAL A 790 -2.02 -20.63 3.05
N ALA A 791 -2.76 -19.57 2.70
CA ALA A 791 -4.11 -19.68 2.16
C ALA A 791 -4.47 -18.48 1.28
N ALA A 792 -5.33 -18.70 0.28
CA ALA A 792 -5.83 -17.60 -0.54
C ALA A 792 -6.63 -16.62 0.32
N GLY A 793 -6.34 -15.32 0.18
CA GLY A 793 -6.92 -14.25 1.02
C GLY A 793 -6.38 -14.22 2.46
N GLY A 794 -5.36 -15.02 2.79
CA GLY A 794 -4.67 -15.01 4.07
C GLY A 794 -3.63 -13.89 4.21
N GLN A 795 -2.78 -13.98 5.23
CA GLN A 795 -1.70 -13.01 5.45
C GLN A 795 -0.74 -13.00 4.25
N ALA A 796 -0.45 -11.79 3.74
CA ALA A 796 0.48 -11.61 2.64
C ALA A 796 1.92 -11.97 3.05
N GLY A 797 2.64 -12.64 2.14
CA GLY A 797 4.01 -13.11 2.34
C GLY A 797 4.18 -14.60 2.14
N SER A 798 5.43 -15.05 2.08
CA SER A 798 5.81 -16.45 1.96
C SER A 798 6.01 -17.09 3.33
N ASP A 799 5.43 -18.27 3.51
CA ASP A 799 5.56 -19.12 4.70
C ASP A 799 6.39 -20.35 4.34
N VAL A 800 7.39 -20.69 5.15
CA VAL A 800 8.33 -21.77 4.83
C VAL A 800 7.61 -23.12 4.88
N ARG A 801 6.71 -23.35 5.85
CA ARG A 801 5.91 -24.58 5.92
C ARG A 801 5.01 -24.77 4.71
N ALA A 802 4.24 -23.77 4.32
CA ALA A 802 3.42 -23.79 3.11
C ALA A 802 4.30 -24.08 1.89
N SER A 803 5.44 -23.40 1.78
CA SER A 803 6.37 -23.57 0.66
C SER A 803 6.93 -24.99 0.57
N THR A 804 7.34 -25.61 1.69
CA THR A 804 7.84 -27.00 1.68
C THR A 804 6.78 -27.98 1.19
N GLN A 805 5.54 -27.83 1.65
CA GLN A 805 4.46 -28.75 1.30
C GLN A 805 3.96 -28.53 -0.13
N VAL A 806 3.89 -27.28 -0.59
CA VAL A 806 3.50 -26.94 -1.96
C VAL A 806 4.56 -27.41 -2.96
N VAL A 807 5.84 -27.14 -2.73
CA VAL A 807 6.92 -27.54 -3.64
C VAL A 807 6.98 -29.06 -3.77
N SER A 808 6.78 -29.80 -2.68
CA SER A 808 6.68 -31.26 -2.71
C SER A 808 5.40 -31.72 -3.42
N GLY A 809 4.23 -31.22 -3.01
CA GLY A 809 2.94 -31.73 -3.45
C GLY A 809 2.60 -31.41 -4.90
N ALA A 810 3.07 -30.28 -5.43
CA ALA A 810 2.90 -29.90 -6.83
C ALA A 810 3.60 -30.86 -7.82
N THR A 811 4.51 -31.72 -7.35
CA THR A 811 5.07 -32.80 -8.17
C THR A 811 4.08 -33.94 -8.43
N GLY A 812 3.04 -34.06 -7.58
CA GLY A 812 2.10 -35.17 -7.59
C GLY A 812 2.68 -36.52 -7.12
N ILE A 813 3.95 -36.56 -6.70
CA ILE A 813 4.59 -37.79 -6.24
C ILE A 813 4.04 -38.13 -4.84
N SER A 814 3.47 -39.33 -4.69
CA SER A 814 2.98 -39.78 -3.39
C SER A 814 4.15 -40.08 -2.45
N PHE A 815 3.95 -39.87 -1.14
CA PHE A 815 4.95 -40.27 -0.13
C PHE A 815 5.28 -41.77 -0.17
N ALA A 816 4.32 -42.62 -0.56
CA ALA A 816 4.56 -44.05 -0.73
C ALA A 816 5.50 -44.37 -1.91
N ALA A 817 5.57 -43.51 -2.93
CA ALA A 817 6.42 -43.68 -4.12
C ALA A 817 7.68 -42.80 -4.14
N LEU A 818 7.77 -41.80 -3.26
CA LEU A 818 8.86 -40.83 -3.22
C LEU A 818 10.22 -41.54 -3.04
N THR A 819 11.15 -41.28 -3.97
CA THR A 819 12.51 -41.81 -3.96
C THR A 819 13.47 -40.81 -4.62
N ARG A 820 14.61 -40.55 -3.96
CA ARG A 820 15.73 -39.75 -4.45
C ARG A 820 16.98 -40.13 -3.67
N ASP A 821 17.70 -41.15 -4.15
CA ASP A 821 18.92 -41.60 -3.49
C ASP A 821 20.00 -40.52 -3.51
N VAL A 822 20.48 -40.14 -2.32
CA VAL A 822 21.61 -39.22 -2.11
C VAL A 822 22.67 -39.80 -1.18
N HIS A 823 22.56 -41.10 -0.84
CA HIS A 823 23.48 -41.79 0.07
C HIS A 823 24.89 -41.89 -0.53
N ASP A 824 24.95 -42.29 -1.81
CA ASP A 824 26.19 -42.52 -2.55
C ASP A 824 26.66 -41.32 -3.39
N ALA A 825 26.00 -40.16 -3.27
CA ALA A 825 26.43 -38.96 -3.98
C ALA A 825 27.88 -38.58 -3.61
N PRO A 826 28.68 -37.97 -4.51
CA PRO A 826 29.98 -37.43 -4.11
C PRO A 826 29.78 -36.42 -2.96
N GLY A 827 30.54 -36.56 -1.87
CA GLY A 827 30.47 -35.60 -0.77
C GLY A 827 30.84 -34.18 -1.24
N PRO A 828 30.36 -33.12 -0.56
CA PRO A 828 30.90 -31.79 -0.79
C PRO A 828 32.40 -31.82 -0.48
N ASP A 829 33.21 -31.35 -1.43
CA ASP A 829 34.66 -31.25 -1.26
C ASP A 829 34.97 -30.37 -0.04
N PRO A 830 35.62 -30.91 1.02
CA PRO A 830 36.02 -30.11 2.18
C PRO A 830 37.18 -29.13 1.85
N SER A 831 37.66 -29.10 0.60
CA SER A 831 38.76 -28.25 0.12
C SER A 831 38.31 -27.11 -0.82
N GLY A 832 37.16 -26.49 -0.56
CA GLY A 832 36.81 -25.19 -1.16
C GLY A 832 37.53 -24.02 -0.50
N SER A 833 38.86 -24.03 -0.45
CA SER A 833 39.64 -22.85 -0.09
C SER A 833 39.38 -21.77 -1.17
N PRO A 834 39.04 -20.52 -0.82
CA PRO A 834 38.79 -19.48 -1.82
C PRO A 834 40.06 -19.29 -2.64
N THR A 835 40.01 -19.69 -3.91
CA THR A 835 41.05 -19.31 -4.86
C THR A 835 40.93 -17.80 -5.07
N PRO A 836 41.98 -17.01 -4.78
CA PRO A 836 41.89 -15.57 -4.86
C PRO A 836 41.82 -15.12 -6.33
N THR A 837 40.74 -14.45 -6.69
CA THR A 837 40.67 -13.61 -7.90
C THR A 837 41.66 -12.45 -7.74
N PRO A 838 42.48 -12.12 -8.76
CA PRO A 838 43.55 -11.14 -8.62
C PRO A 838 43.00 -9.71 -8.45
N THR A 839 43.27 -9.10 -7.30
CA THR A 839 43.01 -7.67 -7.05
C THR A 839 44.13 -6.81 -7.64
N PRO A 840 43.84 -5.70 -8.35
CA PRO A 840 44.84 -4.78 -8.84
C PRO A 840 45.56 -4.07 -7.68
N SER A 841 46.88 -4.01 -7.78
CA SER A 841 47.78 -3.36 -6.82
C SER A 841 47.60 -1.84 -6.84
N ALA A 842 47.34 -1.24 -5.67
CA ALA A 842 47.54 0.19 -5.44
C ALA A 842 48.48 0.37 -4.24
N SER A 843 49.64 0.99 -4.51
CA SER A 843 50.70 1.25 -3.54
C SER A 843 50.29 2.33 -2.52
N GLN A 844 50.56 2.10 -1.24
CA GLN A 844 50.61 3.13 -0.20
C GLN A 844 51.93 3.92 -0.22
N PRO A 845 51.96 5.08 0.45
CA PRO A 845 52.86 5.21 1.61
C PRO A 845 52.22 5.82 2.90
N SER A 846 52.44 5.14 4.03
CA SER A 846 52.86 5.57 5.41
C SER A 846 52.61 7.03 5.89
N SER A 847 52.30 7.39 7.16
CA SER A 847 52.59 6.82 8.51
C SER A 847 51.86 7.54 9.68
N SER A 848 51.68 6.80 10.79
CA SER A 848 51.84 7.13 12.26
C SER A 848 50.90 8.06 13.08
N THR A 849 50.23 7.41 14.06
CA THR A 849 50.23 7.59 15.55
C THR A 849 49.72 8.87 16.25
N ALA A 850 48.70 8.73 17.12
CA ALA A 850 48.70 8.97 18.60
C ALA A 850 47.30 9.26 19.22
N THR A 851 47.06 8.79 20.45
CA THR A 851 45.91 9.06 21.38
C THR A 851 46.50 9.57 22.74
N PRO A 852 45.80 9.82 23.88
CA PRO A 852 44.42 10.26 24.25
C PRO A 852 44.39 11.41 25.32
N GLY A 853 43.21 11.86 25.79
CA GLY A 853 43.07 12.68 27.03
C GLY A 853 41.61 12.92 27.48
N ALA A 854 41.34 12.95 28.80
CA ALA A 854 40.04 12.66 29.45
C ALA A 854 39.50 13.76 30.42
N THR A 855 38.15 13.77 30.62
CA THR A 855 37.31 14.08 31.84
C THR A 855 37.42 15.44 32.60
N PRO A 856 36.57 15.78 33.62
CA PRO A 856 35.09 15.78 33.76
C PRO A 856 34.46 17.03 34.52
N SER A 857 33.11 17.03 34.65
CA SER A 857 32.25 17.37 35.84
C SER A 857 31.76 18.80 36.24
N THR A 858 30.42 18.85 36.48
CA THR A 858 29.62 19.34 37.65
C THR A 858 28.95 20.74 37.80
N THR A 859 27.72 20.66 38.37
CA THR A 859 26.97 21.53 39.35
C THR A 859 25.97 22.65 38.92
N GLY A 860 24.69 22.53 39.37
CA GLY A 860 23.66 23.61 39.53
C GLY A 860 23.84 24.41 40.83
N PRO A 861 22.83 25.07 41.52
CA PRO A 861 21.34 25.07 41.41
C PRO A 861 20.56 26.41 41.83
N ARG A 862 19.20 26.34 42.00
CA ARG A 862 18.21 27.19 42.79
C ARG A 862 17.79 28.59 42.25
N GLY A 863 16.56 29.14 42.40
CA GLY A 863 15.28 28.76 43.04
C GLY A 863 14.27 29.95 43.16
N HIS A 864 12.97 29.65 43.40
CA HIS A 864 11.88 30.45 44.07
C HIS A 864 11.29 31.73 43.37
N SER A 865 10.04 32.21 43.50
CA SER A 865 8.68 31.74 43.90
C SER A 865 7.69 32.97 43.97
N TRP A 866 6.37 32.73 43.84
CA TRP A 866 5.16 33.50 44.28
C TRP A 866 4.49 34.59 43.39
N GLY A 867 3.14 34.53 43.33
CA GLY A 867 2.27 35.72 43.26
C GLY A 867 0.96 35.57 42.47
N SER A 868 -0.19 35.87 43.09
CA SER A 868 -1.58 35.57 42.69
C SER A 868 -2.41 36.75 42.12
N LEU A 869 -3.38 36.44 41.23
CA LEU A 869 -4.73 37.01 40.90
C LEU A 869 -5.04 38.54 41.03
N PRO A 870 -5.81 39.16 40.10
CA PRO A 870 -7.28 39.32 40.29
C PRO A 870 -8.17 39.33 39.01
N ARG A 871 -9.50 39.21 39.25
CA ARG A 871 -10.67 39.28 38.33
C ARG A 871 -10.87 40.65 37.66
N THR A 872 -11.56 40.68 36.50
CA THR A 872 -12.92 41.29 36.30
C THR A 872 -13.48 41.02 34.90
N GLY A 873 -14.71 40.46 34.81
CA GLY A 873 -15.49 40.33 33.57
C GLY A 873 -16.42 41.53 33.30
N VAL A 874 -16.89 41.67 32.06
CA VAL A 874 -17.78 42.77 31.60
C VAL A 874 -19.26 42.32 31.62
N SER A 875 -20.14 43.26 32.03
CA SER A 875 -21.55 43.08 32.35
C SER A 875 -22.45 42.75 31.16
N ILE A 876 -23.27 41.69 31.29
CA ILE A 876 -24.30 41.25 30.32
C ILE A 876 -25.30 42.36 29.95
N MET A 877 -25.46 43.40 30.78
CA MET A 877 -26.37 44.51 30.48
C MET A 877 -25.94 45.38 29.28
N THR A 878 -24.65 45.47 28.96
CA THR A 878 -24.19 46.26 27.79
C THR A 878 -24.49 45.54 26.47
N ILE A 879 -24.37 44.22 26.45
CA ILE A 879 -24.69 43.40 25.26
C ILE A 879 -26.21 43.42 24.99
N ALA A 880 -27.04 43.35 26.03
CA ALA A 880 -28.49 43.39 25.89
C ALA A 880 -29.01 44.74 25.34
N LEU A 881 -28.37 45.86 25.68
CA LEU A 881 -28.74 47.20 25.21
C LEU A 881 -28.40 47.41 23.73
N LEU A 882 -27.28 46.86 23.26
CA LEU A 882 -26.88 46.91 21.84
C LEU A 882 -27.81 46.08 20.95
N ALA A 883 -28.23 44.90 21.41
CA ALA A 883 -29.18 44.06 20.68
C ALA A 883 -30.56 44.74 20.51
N LEU A 884 -31.03 45.46 21.54
CA LEU A 884 -32.32 46.17 21.48
C LEU A 884 -32.32 47.31 20.45
N VAL A 885 -31.21 48.05 20.34
CA VAL A 885 -31.06 49.15 19.38
C VAL A 885 -31.09 48.65 17.93
N LEU A 886 -30.42 47.52 17.65
CA LEU A 886 -30.38 46.92 16.31
C LEU A 886 -31.75 46.38 15.87
N VAL A 887 -32.51 45.77 16.79
CA VAL A 887 -33.86 45.28 16.50
C VAL A 887 -34.83 46.43 16.18
N ILE A 888 -34.77 47.54 16.93
CA ILE A 888 -35.61 48.72 16.67
C ILE A 888 -35.25 49.36 15.32
N GLY A 889 -33.95 49.44 14.98
CA GLY A 889 -33.48 49.92 13.68
C GLY A 889 -33.99 49.08 12.49
N GLY A 890 -33.95 47.75 12.63
CA GLY A 890 -34.45 46.82 11.61
C GLY A 890 -35.97 46.94 11.39
N VAL A 891 -36.75 47.09 12.46
CA VAL A 891 -38.22 47.25 12.38
C VAL A 891 -38.60 48.56 11.68
N LEU A 892 -37.89 49.66 11.96
CA LEU A 892 -38.14 50.96 11.33
C LEU A 892 -37.83 50.97 9.83
N LEU A 893 -36.76 50.27 9.41
CA LEU A 893 -36.41 50.09 7.99
C LEU A 893 -37.46 49.25 7.24
N LEU A 894 -37.98 48.19 7.87
CA LEU A 894 -39.03 47.34 7.31
C LEU A 894 -40.37 48.09 7.15
N VAL A 895 -40.73 48.95 8.11
CA VAL A 895 -41.94 49.79 8.02
C VAL A 895 -41.80 50.87 6.93
N ALA A 896 -40.60 51.44 6.75
CA ALA A 896 -40.33 52.41 5.69
C ALA A 896 -40.36 51.75 4.29
N ALA A 897 -39.84 50.53 4.14
CA ALA A 897 -39.88 49.77 2.91
C ALA A 897 -41.31 49.35 2.53
N ARG A 898 -42.12 48.90 3.50
CA ARG A 898 -43.53 48.55 3.26
C ARG A 898 -44.40 49.76 2.90
N ARG A 899 -44.12 50.95 3.44
CA ARG A 899 -44.84 52.18 3.06
C ARG A 899 -44.53 52.65 1.64
N ARG A 900 -43.32 52.39 1.11
CA ARG A 900 -42.99 52.66 -0.30
C ARG A 900 -43.71 51.70 -1.25
N ALA A 901 -43.80 50.42 -0.91
CA ALA A 901 -44.46 49.42 -1.75
C ALA A 901 -45.99 49.63 -1.90
N VAL A 902 -46.65 50.31 -0.95
CA VAL A 902 -48.10 50.61 -1.01
C VAL A 902 -48.40 51.88 -1.84
N SER A 903 -47.40 52.72 -2.13
CA SER A 903 -47.60 53.93 -2.95
C SER A 903 -47.49 53.70 -4.47
N ASP A 904 -46.92 52.57 -4.90
CA ASP A 904 -46.68 52.29 -6.34
C ASP A 904 -47.77 51.39 -6.99
N ALA A 905 -48.77 50.92 -6.24
CA ALA A 905 -49.81 49.99 -6.74
C ALA A 905 -51.21 50.62 -6.95
N GLY A 906 -51.34 51.95 -7.01
CA GLY A 906 -52.63 52.64 -7.16
C GLY A 906 -52.61 53.75 -8.21
N GLY A 907 -52.71 53.38 -9.50
CA GLY A 907 -52.80 54.34 -10.60
C GLY A 907 -53.08 53.69 -11.95
N GLY A 908 -54.29 53.16 -12.13
CA GLY A 908 -54.72 52.51 -13.37
C GLY A 908 -56.22 52.28 -13.48
N SER A 909 -57.02 53.34 -13.30
CA SER A 909 -58.33 53.59 -13.95
C SER A 909 -58.85 54.97 -13.59
#